data_AF-A0A077P8K4-F1
#
_entry.id   AF-A0A077P8K4-F1
#
_cell.length_a   1.000
_cell.length_b   1.000
_cell.length_c   1.000
_cell.angle_alpha   90.00
_cell.angle_beta   90.00
_cell.angle_gamma   90.00
#
_symmetry.space_group_name_H-M   'P 1'
#
loop_
_entity.id
_entity.type
_entity.pdbx_description
1 polymer ?
#
loop_
_entity_poly.entity_id
_entity_poly.type
_entity_poly.pdbx_seq_one_letter_code
_entity_poly.pdbx_strand_id
1 'polypeptide(L)'
;MIQIDLPTLVNRLNPMTRHALEAAAASCVSQQQPEITVAQLLFQMIDTPLSDVRLILNKADIDKDLLKEQLDQMMPHHQAIVQTYPNFSPMLVEWLQDSWLLASTEMQHTELRGGVMLIALLFSPMRYLTPQPARMLAGINRELLRQNFTEWTNGSAEQPFSGDDKNGQGVHPANSDSLLARFTQNMTEQARQGKLDPVLCRDNEIDLMIDILCRRRKNNPIVVGEAGVGKSALIEGLALRIINDRVPDKLRHSELMTLDLGALQAGAAVKGEFEKRFKGIMAEISQSSKPIILFIDEAHTLIGAGNQAGGLDISNLLKPALARGELKTIAATTWSEYKKYFEKDAALSRRFQLVKVSEPSAEEATVIMRGLRAIYEQAHGVLIDDEALKASAVLSDRYLSGRQLPDKAIDVLDTACARVAINLTSPPRQISSLTTELHQMQMEIDVLKREQRMGLNEHAERLEELQNQQVEIQEELVTLEKNWRQQQELVTQIIELRSQLLADSDESVAAETTDKTIENAVEETAQDAEEQEAITQDEPEAAADEQSLIEKLALLNAQLAELQQKQTLVSPHVDKTQIASVIAEWTGVPLNRLSQSELSIVTELPTHLGQSIKGQDVAIQNLHKHLLTARADLRRPGRPLGAFLLVGPSGVGKTETVLQIAELMFGGRQYLTTINMSEFQEKHTVSRLIGSPPGYVGYGEGGVLTEAIRQKPYSVVLLDEVEKAHPDVLNLFYQAFDKGELADGEGRIIDCKNVVFFLTSNLGYQTIVDHAEQPDQLNDLLYPELAAFFKPALLARMEVIPYLPLGHETLKTIIQSKLARLDNLLSQRFNAEVTISDDVSEEILQRATRAENGARMLESIIDGALLPPVSLLLLQKMAAGTAISAIRLTVAEHEFHAEVEEAE
;
A
#
# COMPACT_ATOMS: atom_id res chain seq x y z
N MET A 1 -28.00 38.86 28.93
CA MET A 1 -27.87 38.47 27.52
C MET A 1 -28.31 37.02 27.39
N ILE A 2 -29.24 36.74 26.48
CA ILE A 2 -29.62 35.35 26.15
C ILE A 2 -28.41 34.74 25.45
N GLN A 3 -27.82 33.68 26.00
CA GLN A 3 -26.75 32.94 25.31
C GLN A 3 -27.39 32.08 24.22
N ILE A 4 -27.36 32.56 22.99
CA ILE A 4 -27.66 31.72 21.81
C ILE A 4 -26.45 30.81 21.61
N ASP A 5 -26.68 29.50 21.49
CA ASP A 5 -25.64 28.52 21.25
C ASP A 5 -24.90 28.84 19.94
N LEU A 6 -23.62 29.17 20.05
CA LEU A 6 -22.73 29.51 18.94
C LEU A 6 -22.76 28.50 17.76
N PRO A 7 -22.82 27.17 17.97
CA PRO A 7 -22.97 26.21 16.87
C PRO A 7 -24.24 26.42 16.04
N THR A 8 -25.33 26.89 16.65
CA THR A 8 -26.58 27.18 15.93
C THR A 8 -26.44 28.38 15.02
N LEU A 9 -25.68 29.41 15.43
CA LEU A 9 -25.39 30.58 14.60
C LEU A 9 -24.47 30.21 13.42
N VAL A 10 -23.44 29.40 13.67
CA VAL A 10 -22.51 28.96 12.62
C VAL A 10 -23.22 28.06 11.58
N ASN A 11 -24.12 27.17 12.00
CA ASN A 11 -24.91 26.35 11.08
C ASN A 11 -25.92 27.13 10.24
N ARG A 12 -26.24 28.37 10.62
CA ARG A 12 -27.12 29.26 9.86
C ARG A 12 -26.37 30.14 8.87
N LEU A 13 -25.04 30.17 8.89
CA LEU A 13 -24.25 30.89 7.90
C LEU A 13 -24.45 30.28 6.51
N ASN A 14 -24.57 31.15 5.50
CA ASN A 14 -24.52 30.74 4.11
C ASN A 14 -23.20 29.97 3.80
N PRO A 15 -23.17 29.00 2.87
CA PRO A 15 -21.97 28.22 2.58
C PRO A 15 -20.72 29.06 2.27
N MET A 16 -20.88 30.20 1.59
CA MET A 16 -19.75 31.10 1.28
C MET A 16 -19.25 31.86 2.52
N THR A 17 -20.15 32.34 3.38
CA THR A 17 -19.76 33.01 4.62
C THR A 17 -19.16 32.03 5.63
N ARG A 18 -19.63 30.78 5.62
CA ARG A 18 -19.03 29.68 6.37
C ARG A 18 -17.61 29.36 5.86
N HIS A 19 -17.41 29.26 4.56
CA HIS A 19 -16.07 29.10 3.99
C HIS A 19 -15.14 30.25 4.35
N ALA A 20 -15.63 31.50 4.33
CA ALA A 20 -14.85 32.66 4.77
C ALA A 20 -14.47 32.59 6.27
N LEU A 21 -15.34 32.04 7.12
CA LEU A 21 -15.06 31.78 8.53
C LEU A 21 -14.02 30.67 8.73
N GLU A 22 -14.11 29.59 7.96
CA GLU A 22 -13.15 28.49 7.96
C GLU A 22 -11.77 28.95 7.46
N ALA A 23 -11.73 29.79 6.42
CA ALA A 23 -10.50 30.42 5.92
C ALA A 23 -9.89 31.39 6.96
N ALA A 24 -10.72 32.17 7.66
CA ALA A 24 -10.27 33.03 8.75
C ALA A 24 -9.67 32.20 9.91
N ALA A 25 -10.29 31.07 10.25
CA ALA A 25 -9.78 30.14 11.25
C ALA A 25 -8.43 29.51 10.83
N ALA A 26 -8.32 29.06 9.57
CA ALA A 26 -7.07 28.52 9.02
C ALA A 26 -5.94 29.55 9.02
N SER A 27 -6.23 30.80 8.65
CA SER A 27 -5.28 31.91 8.72
C SER A 27 -4.88 32.26 10.16
N CYS A 28 -5.82 32.15 11.11
CA CYS A 28 -5.55 32.37 12.53
C CYS A 28 -4.60 31.29 13.10
N VAL A 29 -4.79 30.03 12.71
CA VAL A 29 -3.92 28.90 13.07
C VAL A 29 -2.52 29.05 12.46
N SER A 30 -2.42 29.41 11.18
CA SER A 30 -1.12 29.58 10.52
C SER A 30 -0.31 30.74 11.10
N GLN A 31 -0.98 31.79 11.57
CA GLN A 31 -0.36 32.96 12.20
C GLN A 31 -0.22 32.83 13.73
N GLN A 32 -0.58 31.68 14.32
CA GLN A 32 -0.53 31.41 15.77
C GLN A 32 -1.24 32.46 16.64
N GLN A 33 -2.39 32.96 16.19
CA GLN A 33 -3.18 33.94 16.93
C GLN A 33 -4.16 33.25 17.91
N PRO A 34 -4.42 33.86 19.08
CA PRO A 34 -5.24 33.23 20.13
C PRO A 34 -6.74 33.29 19.86
N GLU A 35 -7.21 34.25 19.06
CA GLU A 35 -8.62 34.43 18.76
C GLU A 35 -8.89 34.87 17.31
N ILE A 36 -10.02 34.41 16.77
CA ILE A 36 -10.55 34.84 15.48
C ILE A 36 -11.34 36.14 15.70
N THR A 37 -10.97 37.19 14.97
CA THR A 37 -11.53 38.55 15.14
C THR A 37 -12.51 38.94 14.03
N VAL A 38 -13.33 39.97 14.27
CA VAL A 38 -14.24 40.55 13.26
C VAL A 38 -13.47 41.02 12.01
N ALA A 39 -12.28 41.61 12.20
CA ALA A 39 -11.45 42.10 11.11
C ALA A 39 -10.97 40.97 10.17
N GLN A 40 -10.60 39.81 10.72
CA GLN A 40 -10.18 38.66 9.93
C GLN A 40 -11.33 38.07 9.11
N LEU A 41 -12.52 37.93 9.71
CA LEU A 41 -13.68 37.44 8.99
C LEU A 41 -14.08 38.40 7.86
N LEU A 42 -14.08 39.71 8.13
CA LEU A 42 -14.38 40.72 7.13
C LEU A 42 -13.33 40.75 6.02
N PHE A 43 -12.04 40.60 6.34
CA PHE A 43 -10.96 40.51 5.36
C PHE A 43 -11.18 39.34 4.39
N GLN A 44 -11.51 38.15 4.90
CA GLN A 44 -11.78 36.97 4.07
C GLN A 44 -13.05 37.12 3.22
N MET A 45 -14.09 37.79 3.75
CA MET A 45 -15.29 38.11 2.97
C MET A 45 -15.00 39.08 1.81
N ILE A 46 -14.09 40.04 1.98
CA ILE A 46 -13.66 40.96 0.89
C ILE A 46 -12.79 40.22 -0.13
N ASP A 47 -11.96 39.26 0.32
CA ASP A 47 -11.09 38.50 -0.57
C ASP A 47 -11.85 37.50 -1.46
N THR A 48 -12.88 36.88 -0.90
CA THR A 48 -13.74 35.92 -1.61
C THR A 48 -14.37 36.58 -2.86
N PRO A 49 -14.20 36.02 -4.06
CA PRO A 49 -14.78 36.57 -5.28
C PRO A 49 -16.31 36.44 -5.25
N LEU A 50 -17.03 37.42 -5.81
CA LEU A 50 -18.49 37.43 -5.92
C LEU A 50 -19.26 37.32 -4.58
N SER A 51 -18.64 37.69 -3.46
CA SER A 51 -19.33 37.80 -2.16
C SER A 51 -20.24 39.04 -2.09
N ASP A 52 -21.25 38.99 -1.22
CA ASP A 52 -22.16 40.12 -0.99
C ASP A 52 -21.38 41.37 -0.56
N VAL A 53 -20.43 41.19 0.36
CA VAL A 53 -19.59 42.28 0.89
C VAL A 53 -18.81 42.96 -0.22
N ARG A 54 -18.19 42.17 -1.11
CA ARG A 54 -17.38 42.70 -2.22
C ARG A 54 -18.23 43.43 -3.25
N LEU A 55 -19.42 42.94 -3.56
CA LEU A 55 -20.36 43.61 -4.48
C LEU A 55 -20.88 44.91 -3.90
N ILE A 56 -21.19 44.95 -2.60
CA ILE A 56 -21.62 46.16 -1.91
C ILE A 56 -20.50 47.22 -1.92
N LEU A 57 -19.25 46.83 -1.66
CA LEU A 57 -18.10 47.74 -1.72
C LEU A 57 -17.87 48.32 -3.11
N ASN A 58 -17.96 47.48 -4.16
CA ASN A 58 -17.84 47.93 -5.55
C ASN A 58 -18.94 48.93 -5.94
N LYS A 59 -20.19 48.71 -5.50
CA LYS A 59 -21.30 49.64 -5.76
C LYS A 59 -21.21 50.94 -4.96
N ALA A 60 -20.58 50.89 -3.79
CA ALA A 60 -20.34 52.06 -2.94
C ALA A 60 -19.07 52.86 -3.31
N ASP A 61 -18.35 52.46 -4.37
CA ASP A 61 -17.08 53.08 -4.83
C ASP A 61 -16.01 53.15 -3.73
N ILE A 62 -15.93 52.09 -2.90
CA ILE A 62 -14.92 51.97 -1.83
C ILE A 62 -13.74 51.14 -2.33
N ASP A 63 -12.54 51.68 -2.17
CA ASP A 63 -11.30 50.96 -2.49
C ASP A 63 -11.10 49.76 -1.55
N LYS A 64 -11.27 48.57 -2.12
CA LYS A 64 -11.15 47.27 -1.44
C LYS A 64 -9.72 46.98 -0.98
N ASP A 65 -8.72 47.42 -1.74
CA ASP A 65 -7.33 47.08 -1.48
C ASP A 65 -6.82 47.95 -0.33
N LEU A 66 -7.19 49.23 -0.32
CA LEU A 66 -6.95 50.13 0.80
C LEU A 66 -7.69 49.67 2.08
N LEU A 67 -8.94 49.19 1.96
CA LEU A 67 -9.69 48.67 3.11
C LEU A 67 -9.04 47.41 3.70
N LYS A 68 -8.52 46.51 2.85
CA LYS A 68 -7.79 45.31 3.27
C LYS A 68 -6.51 45.66 4.03
N GLU A 69 -5.72 46.61 3.54
CA GLU A 69 -4.51 47.08 4.23
C GLU A 69 -4.83 47.62 5.63
N GLN A 70 -5.91 48.38 5.78
CA GLN A 70 -6.33 48.91 7.08
C GLN A 70 -6.85 47.82 8.04
N LEU A 71 -7.48 46.76 7.52
CA LEU A 71 -7.91 45.61 8.31
C LEU A 71 -6.74 44.73 8.75
N ASP A 72 -5.71 44.58 7.91
CA ASP A 72 -4.50 43.83 8.23
C ASP A 72 -3.73 44.50 9.40
N GLN A 73 -3.68 45.84 9.42
CA GLN A 73 -3.11 46.61 10.55
C GLN A 73 -3.85 46.42 11.88
N MET A 74 -5.10 45.93 11.87
CA MET A 74 -5.85 45.60 13.08
C MET A 74 -5.50 44.22 13.65
N MET A 75 -4.86 43.36 12.85
CA MET A 75 -4.55 41.99 13.28
C MET A 75 -3.40 42.02 14.30
N PRO A 76 -3.52 41.33 15.44
CA PRO A 76 -2.50 41.35 16.47
C PRO A 76 -1.19 40.75 15.94
N HIS A 77 -0.09 41.52 16.01
CA HIS A 77 1.24 41.01 15.72
C HIS A 77 1.78 40.22 16.91
N HIS A 78 2.08 38.93 16.67
CA HIS A 78 2.92 38.04 17.48
C HIS A 78 2.76 38.17 19.01
N GLN A 79 1.80 37.42 19.56
CA GLN A 79 1.89 36.92 20.93
C GLN A 79 1.82 35.40 20.89
N ALA A 80 2.98 34.75 21.00
CA ALA A 80 3.09 33.30 21.02
C ALA A 80 2.40 32.76 22.27
N ILE A 81 1.20 32.20 22.09
CA ILE A 81 0.48 31.44 23.11
C ILE A 81 0.31 30.01 22.59
N VAL A 82 0.73 29.04 23.41
CA VAL A 82 0.58 27.60 23.16
C VAL A 82 -0.88 27.20 23.42
N GLN A 83 -1.78 27.57 22.52
CA GLN A 83 -3.16 27.06 22.44
C GLN A 83 -3.30 26.28 21.13
N THR A 84 -3.85 25.06 21.20
CA THR A 84 -3.95 24.15 20.04
C THR A 84 -5.04 24.57 19.05
N TYR A 85 -5.98 25.43 19.47
CA TYR A 85 -7.09 25.94 18.64
C TYR A 85 -7.44 27.39 18.99
N PRO A 86 -7.73 28.27 18.00
CA PRO A 86 -8.13 29.64 18.25
C PRO A 86 -9.60 29.73 18.71
N ASN A 87 -9.89 30.60 19.67
CA ASN A 87 -11.26 30.86 20.13
C ASN A 87 -11.92 31.98 19.31
N PHE A 88 -13.25 32.08 19.28
CA PHE A 88 -13.89 33.29 18.72
C PHE A 88 -13.79 34.45 19.71
N SER A 89 -13.45 35.65 19.21
CA SER A 89 -13.46 36.83 20.06
C SER A 89 -14.89 37.14 20.53
N PRO A 90 -15.09 37.68 21.75
CA PRO A 90 -16.42 38.03 22.25
C PRO A 90 -17.17 38.99 21.31
N MET A 91 -16.45 39.90 20.66
CA MET A 91 -16.99 40.84 19.69
C MET A 91 -17.50 40.16 18.41
N LEU A 92 -16.83 39.09 17.96
CA LEU A 92 -17.29 38.30 16.82
C LEU A 92 -18.59 37.56 17.15
N VAL A 93 -18.70 37.00 18.35
CA VAL A 93 -19.93 36.33 18.81
C VAL A 93 -21.10 37.32 18.89
N GLU A 94 -20.87 38.52 19.45
CA GLU A 94 -21.88 39.57 19.48
C GLU A 94 -22.29 40.02 18.07
N TRP A 95 -21.33 40.19 17.16
CA TRP A 95 -21.63 40.56 15.78
C TRP A 95 -22.47 39.52 15.06
N LEU A 96 -22.19 38.22 15.25
CA LEU A 96 -22.99 37.12 14.71
C LEU A 96 -24.42 37.12 15.26
N GLN A 97 -24.58 37.38 16.56
CA GLN A 97 -25.90 37.47 17.20
C GLN A 97 -26.72 38.65 16.65
N ASP A 98 -26.11 39.83 16.58
CA ASP A 98 -26.76 41.04 16.08
C ASP A 98 -27.14 40.89 14.59
N SER A 99 -26.25 40.26 13.80
CA SER A 99 -26.51 39.97 12.39
C SER A 99 -27.63 38.96 12.18
N TRP A 100 -27.71 37.91 13.01
CA TRP A 100 -28.79 36.93 12.96
C TRP A 100 -30.14 37.52 13.38
N LEU A 101 -30.14 38.39 14.39
CA LEU A 101 -31.35 39.11 14.79
C LEU A 101 -31.87 39.96 13.64
N LEU A 102 -31.00 40.69 12.94
CA LEU A 102 -31.37 41.49 11.77
C LEU A 102 -31.87 40.62 10.61
N ALA A 103 -31.17 39.52 10.31
CA ALA A 103 -31.54 38.57 9.25
C ALA A 103 -32.94 37.95 9.47
N SER A 104 -33.22 37.52 10.70
CA SER A 104 -34.45 36.80 11.03
C SER A 104 -35.66 37.70 11.26
N THR A 105 -35.47 38.89 11.83
CA THR A 105 -36.60 39.77 12.19
C THR A 105 -36.97 40.76 11.09
N GLU A 106 -35.99 41.42 10.45
CA GLU A 106 -36.25 42.44 9.45
C GLU A 106 -36.23 41.89 8.02
N MET A 107 -35.30 40.97 7.71
CA MET A 107 -35.08 40.51 6.32
C MET A 107 -35.71 39.15 5.99
N GLN A 108 -36.25 38.43 6.96
CA GLN A 108 -36.85 37.08 6.81
C GLN A 108 -35.93 36.07 6.10
N HIS A 109 -34.61 36.22 6.22
CA HIS A 109 -33.66 35.27 5.62
C HIS A 109 -33.56 33.99 6.47
N THR A 110 -33.56 32.84 5.81
CA THR A 110 -33.37 31.52 6.44
C THR A 110 -31.91 31.23 6.79
N GLU A 111 -30.99 31.91 6.09
CA GLU A 111 -29.53 31.83 6.22
C GLU A 111 -28.91 33.22 6.42
N LEU A 112 -27.80 33.27 7.15
CA LEU A 112 -27.04 34.48 7.42
C LEU A 112 -26.00 34.72 6.32
N ARG A 113 -26.32 35.68 5.45
CA ARG A 113 -25.46 36.16 4.36
C ARG A 113 -24.50 37.26 4.82
N GLY A 114 -23.36 37.38 4.15
CA GLY A 114 -22.27 38.30 4.48
C GLY A 114 -22.67 39.75 4.31
N GLY A 115 -23.57 40.04 3.36
CA GLY A 115 -24.14 41.37 3.19
C GLY A 115 -24.97 41.81 4.38
N VAL A 116 -25.70 40.89 5.02
CA VAL A 116 -26.51 41.19 6.22
C VAL A 116 -25.59 41.43 7.43
N MET A 117 -24.50 40.65 7.52
CA MET A 117 -23.47 40.88 8.53
C MET A 117 -22.82 42.26 8.38
N LEU A 118 -22.54 42.68 7.14
CA LEU A 118 -22.02 44.02 6.86
C LEU A 118 -23.02 45.12 7.27
N ILE A 119 -24.32 44.94 7.02
CA ILE A 119 -25.36 45.89 7.47
C ILE A 119 -25.35 46.03 8.99
N ALA A 120 -25.33 44.91 9.73
CA ALA A 120 -25.26 44.93 11.19
C ALA A 120 -24.01 45.67 11.69
N LEU A 121 -22.87 45.48 11.01
CA LEU A 121 -21.64 46.22 11.29
C LEU A 121 -21.81 47.73 11.05
N LEU A 122 -22.46 48.13 9.95
CA LEU A 122 -22.70 49.54 9.58
C LEU A 122 -23.63 50.28 10.56
N PHE A 123 -24.45 49.57 11.33
CA PHE A 123 -25.24 50.18 12.39
C PHE A 123 -24.38 50.62 13.58
N SER A 124 -23.31 49.89 13.89
CA SER A 124 -22.37 50.20 14.98
C SER A 124 -20.90 50.02 14.57
N PRO A 125 -20.36 50.79 13.60
CA PRO A 125 -19.02 50.54 13.05
C PRO A 125 -17.90 50.65 14.08
N MET A 126 -17.98 51.65 14.95
CA MET A 126 -16.98 51.93 16.00
C MET A 126 -16.98 50.88 17.13
N ARG A 127 -17.98 49.99 17.19
CA ARG A 127 -18.03 48.90 18.17
C ARG A 127 -17.17 47.71 17.72
N TYR A 128 -17.09 47.45 16.42
CA TYR A 128 -16.42 46.27 15.86
C TYR A 128 -15.11 46.59 15.14
N LEU A 129 -14.92 47.82 14.65
CA LEU A 129 -13.75 48.23 13.87
C LEU A 129 -13.00 49.43 14.48
N THR A 130 -11.73 49.59 14.13
CA THR A 130 -10.94 50.80 14.44
C THR A 130 -11.42 52.01 13.62
N PRO A 131 -11.13 53.25 14.04
CA PRO A 131 -11.68 54.46 13.42
C PRO A 131 -11.33 54.66 11.93
N GLN A 132 -10.26 54.06 11.42
CA GLN A 132 -9.86 54.19 10.01
C GLN A 132 -10.74 53.36 9.06
N PRO A 133 -10.82 52.00 9.16
CA PRO A 133 -11.81 51.20 8.43
C PRO A 133 -13.26 51.65 8.64
N ALA A 134 -13.62 52.04 9.87
CA ALA A 134 -14.97 52.50 10.19
C ALA A 134 -15.36 53.76 9.41
N ARG A 135 -14.42 54.70 9.17
CA ARG A 135 -14.66 55.91 8.37
C ARG A 135 -14.83 55.62 6.89
N MET A 136 -14.08 54.65 6.36
CA MET A 136 -14.22 54.23 4.96
C MET A 136 -15.60 53.59 4.72
N LEU A 137 -16.02 52.71 5.63
CA LEU A 137 -17.34 52.05 5.55
C LEU A 137 -18.50 53.00 5.87
N ALA A 138 -18.27 54.12 6.57
CA ALA A 138 -19.28 55.14 6.83
C ALA A 138 -19.78 55.85 5.56
N GLY A 139 -19.05 55.75 4.44
CA GLY A 139 -19.50 56.22 3.13
C GLY A 139 -20.71 55.44 2.59
N ILE A 140 -20.95 54.21 3.08
CA ILE A 140 -22.09 53.38 2.66
C ILE A 140 -23.37 53.89 3.32
N ASN A 141 -24.35 54.29 2.51
CA ASN A 141 -25.68 54.64 3.03
C ASN A 141 -26.43 53.39 3.50
N ARG A 142 -26.36 53.12 4.81
CA ARG A 142 -26.99 51.97 5.47
C ARG A 142 -28.49 51.82 5.23
N GLU A 143 -29.24 52.93 5.12
CA GLU A 143 -30.69 52.87 4.93
C GLU A 143 -31.03 52.44 3.50
N LEU A 144 -30.25 52.94 2.53
CA LEU A 144 -30.41 52.59 1.13
C LEU A 144 -29.96 51.15 0.84
N LEU A 145 -28.86 50.71 1.46
CA LEU A 145 -28.42 49.31 1.40
C LEU A 145 -29.45 48.35 2.01
N ARG A 146 -30.10 48.75 3.12
CA ARG A 146 -31.14 47.94 3.76
C ARG A 146 -32.41 47.82 2.89
N GLN A 147 -32.85 48.91 2.26
CA GLN A 147 -34.05 48.91 1.42
C GLN A 147 -33.82 48.19 0.07
N ASN A 148 -32.65 48.35 -0.53
CA ASN A 148 -32.33 47.79 -1.86
C ASN A 148 -31.36 46.61 -1.78
N PHE A 149 -31.40 45.82 -0.70
CA PHE A 149 -30.44 44.74 -0.44
C PHE A 149 -30.31 43.74 -1.60
N THR A 150 -31.44 43.31 -2.16
CA THR A 150 -31.49 42.38 -3.31
C THR A 150 -30.91 42.96 -4.58
N GLU A 151 -31.12 44.25 -4.84
CA GLU A 151 -30.53 44.94 -5.99
C GLU A 151 -29.02 45.08 -5.82
N TRP A 152 -28.56 45.44 -4.63
CA TRP A 152 -27.14 45.65 -4.32
C TRP A 152 -26.33 44.37 -4.36
N THR A 153 -26.93 43.25 -3.95
CA THR A 153 -26.31 41.91 -3.95
C THR A 153 -26.66 41.08 -5.20
N ASN A 154 -27.13 41.72 -6.28
CA ASN A 154 -27.44 41.03 -7.52
C ASN A 154 -26.16 40.47 -8.20
N GLY A 155 -26.15 39.18 -8.51
CA GLY A 155 -24.97 38.47 -9.04
C GLY A 155 -24.03 37.91 -7.97
N SER A 156 -24.43 37.94 -6.69
CA SER A 156 -23.69 37.30 -5.60
C SER A 156 -23.84 35.78 -5.63
N ALA A 157 -22.76 35.07 -5.30
CA ALA A 157 -22.79 33.63 -5.07
C ALA A 157 -23.56 33.25 -3.78
N GLU A 158 -23.89 34.23 -2.93
CA GLU A 158 -24.65 34.05 -1.69
C GLU A 158 -26.18 34.10 -1.90
N GLN A 159 -26.66 34.21 -3.14
CA GLN A 159 -28.09 34.20 -3.44
C GLN A 159 -28.69 32.79 -3.31
N PRO A 160 -29.93 32.68 -2.79
CA PRO A 160 -30.64 31.40 -2.77
C PRO A 160 -30.95 30.93 -4.20
N PHE A 161 -30.56 29.70 -4.52
CA PHE A 161 -30.78 29.08 -5.83
C PHE A 161 -32.29 28.89 -6.06
N SER A 162 -32.88 29.76 -6.88
CA SER A 162 -34.29 29.65 -7.30
C SER A 162 -34.35 28.83 -8.59
N GLY A 163 -34.35 27.50 -8.48
CA GLY A 163 -34.61 26.62 -9.61
C GLY A 163 -36.11 26.60 -9.92
N ASP A 164 -36.56 27.41 -10.88
CA ASP A 164 -37.93 27.42 -11.37
C ASP A 164 -37.89 27.37 -12.91
N ASP A 165 -37.87 26.16 -13.47
CA ASP A 165 -38.27 25.89 -14.85
C ASP A 165 -39.42 24.89 -14.85
N LYS A 166 -40.54 25.33 -15.41
CA LYS A 166 -41.88 24.76 -15.31
C LYS A 166 -42.11 23.68 -16.36
N ASN A 167 -42.68 22.53 -15.97
CA ASN A 167 -43.90 21.94 -16.57
C ASN A 167 -44.24 20.57 -15.97
N GLY A 168 -45.46 20.42 -15.45
CA GLY A 168 -46.02 19.13 -15.05
C GLY A 168 -47.01 19.23 -13.89
N GLN A 169 -48.27 18.92 -14.16
CA GLN A 169 -49.41 19.09 -13.26
C GLN A 169 -49.29 18.28 -11.96
N GLY A 170 -49.55 18.95 -10.83
CA GLY A 170 -50.28 18.41 -9.68
C GLY A 170 -49.82 17.08 -9.09
N VAL A 171 -48.63 17.03 -8.48
CA VAL A 171 -48.34 16.09 -7.39
C VAL A 171 -47.60 16.84 -6.29
N HIS A 172 -48.11 16.76 -5.07
CA HIS A 172 -47.47 17.31 -3.87
C HIS A 172 -45.98 16.93 -3.79
N PRO A 173 -45.06 17.84 -3.42
CA PRO A 173 -43.65 17.47 -3.23
C PRO A 173 -43.56 16.60 -1.97
N ALA A 174 -43.40 15.30 -2.17
CA ALA A 174 -43.04 14.36 -1.12
C ALA A 174 -41.51 14.26 -1.03
N ASN A 175 -40.99 14.51 0.18
CA ASN A 175 -39.72 14.01 0.73
C ASN A 175 -38.41 14.25 -0.07
N SER A 176 -37.95 15.49 -0.17
CA SER A 176 -36.53 15.77 -0.44
C SER A 176 -35.68 15.95 0.83
N ASP A 177 -36.24 15.77 2.03
CA ASP A 177 -35.58 16.11 3.31
C ASP A 177 -35.67 14.97 4.36
N SER A 178 -35.74 13.70 3.93
CA SER A 178 -35.76 12.56 4.86
C SER A 178 -34.36 12.29 5.43
N LEU A 179 -34.28 11.97 6.74
CA LEU A 179 -33.00 11.63 7.37
C LEU A 179 -32.40 10.37 6.75
N LEU A 180 -33.23 9.42 6.31
CA LEU A 180 -32.80 8.25 5.55
C LEU A 180 -32.00 8.63 4.30
N ALA A 181 -32.50 9.49 3.43
CA ALA A 181 -31.79 9.86 2.20
C ALA A 181 -30.44 10.54 2.45
N ARG A 182 -30.29 11.24 3.59
CA ARG A 182 -29.05 11.96 3.94
C ARG A 182 -27.99 11.07 4.58
N PHE A 183 -28.39 10.06 5.36
CA PHE A 183 -27.49 9.23 6.17
C PHE A 183 -27.45 7.76 5.75
N THR A 184 -28.17 7.40 4.68
CA THR A 184 -28.15 6.04 4.12
C THR A 184 -28.01 6.06 2.61
N GLN A 185 -27.44 5.00 2.07
CA GLN A 185 -27.25 4.79 0.63
C GLN A 185 -28.09 3.58 0.18
N ASN A 186 -28.91 3.76 -0.85
CA ASN A 186 -29.81 2.72 -1.32
C ASN A 186 -29.11 1.76 -2.30
N MET A 187 -28.73 0.58 -1.81
CA MET A 187 -28.06 -0.46 -2.59
C MET A 187 -29.00 -1.07 -3.63
N THR A 188 -30.28 -1.24 -3.28
CA THR A 188 -31.27 -1.73 -4.25
C THR A 188 -31.50 -0.77 -5.42
N GLU A 189 -31.37 0.54 -5.19
CA GLU A 189 -31.48 1.52 -6.27
C GLU A 189 -30.23 1.51 -7.16
N GLN A 190 -29.04 1.35 -6.56
CA GLN A 190 -27.79 1.21 -7.33
C GLN A 190 -27.77 -0.03 -8.22
N ALA A 191 -28.27 -1.15 -7.71
CA ALA A 191 -28.38 -2.36 -8.52
C ALA A 191 -29.40 -2.22 -9.67
N ARG A 192 -30.49 -1.45 -9.50
CA ARG A 192 -31.40 -1.12 -10.61
C ARG A 192 -30.73 -0.27 -11.68
N GLN A 193 -29.80 0.58 -11.27
CA GLN A 193 -29.01 1.43 -12.16
C GLN A 193 -27.81 0.69 -12.79
N GLY A 194 -27.62 -0.59 -12.50
CA GLY A 194 -26.48 -1.37 -13.01
C GLY A 194 -25.12 -0.92 -12.47
N LYS A 195 -25.08 -0.26 -11.31
CA LYS A 195 -23.84 0.28 -10.71
C LYS A 195 -23.13 -0.68 -9.75
N LEU A 196 -23.73 -1.83 -9.45
CA LEU A 196 -23.12 -2.82 -8.55
C LEU A 196 -22.39 -3.88 -9.35
N ASP A 197 -21.25 -4.32 -8.80
CA ASP A 197 -20.43 -5.36 -9.40
C ASP A 197 -21.11 -6.74 -9.30
N PRO A 198 -20.85 -7.65 -10.25
CA PRO A 198 -21.35 -9.01 -10.18
C PRO A 198 -20.69 -9.77 -9.02
N VAL A 199 -21.52 -10.42 -8.21
CA VAL A 199 -21.07 -11.17 -7.04
C VAL A 199 -21.05 -12.66 -7.37
N LEU A 200 -19.86 -13.24 -7.38
CA LEU A 200 -19.59 -14.63 -7.74
C LEU A 200 -19.07 -15.43 -6.54
N CYS A 201 -19.25 -16.76 -6.57
CA CYS A 201 -18.75 -17.72 -5.57
C CYS A 201 -19.23 -17.47 -4.13
N ARG A 202 -20.36 -16.80 -3.94
CA ARG A 202 -20.92 -16.42 -2.62
C ARG A 202 -22.38 -16.81 -2.42
N ASP A 203 -22.88 -17.74 -3.23
CA ASP A 203 -24.30 -18.11 -3.24
C ASP A 203 -24.76 -18.71 -1.90
N ASN A 204 -23.94 -19.57 -1.28
CA ASN A 204 -24.28 -20.23 -0.02
C ASN A 204 -24.46 -19.24 1.14
N GLU A 205 -23.57 -18.26 1.25
CA GLU A 205 -23.63 -17.22 2.28
C GLU A 205 -24.84 -16.30 2.07
N ILE A 206 -25.15 -15.94 0.82
CA ILE A 206 -26.32 -15.13 0.47
C ILE A 206 -27.62 -15.92 0.76
N ASP A 207 -27.69 -17.20 0.41
CA ASP A 207 -28.82 -18.07 0.73
C ASP A 207 -29.04 -18.18 2.24
N LEU A 208 -27.95 -18.35 3.01
CA LEU A 208 -28.01 -18.37 4.47
C LEU A 208 -28.52 -17.02 5.03
N MET A 209 -28.11 -15.90 4.45
CA MET A 209 -28.61 -14.58 4.85
C MET A 209 -30.10 -14.41 4.57
N ILE A 210 -30.57 -14.83 3.39
CA ILE A 210 -31.99 -14.83 3.00
C ILE A 210 -32.80 -15.68 3.99
N ASP A 211 -32.32 -16.90 4.27
CA ASP A 211 -32.92 -17.81 5.24
C ASP A 211 -33.05 -17.17 6.61
N ILE A 212 -32.01 -16.50 7.09
CA ILE A 212 -32.02 -15.80 8.38
C ILE A 212 -33.04 -14.67 8.38
N LEU A 213 -33.05 -13.81 7.35
CA LEU A 213 -33.98 -12.67 7.24
C LEU A 213 -35.45 -13.10 7.21
N CYS A 214 -35.75 -14.32 6.73
CA CYS A 214 -37.09 -14.89 6.71
C CYS A 214 -37.53 -15.54 8.04
N ARG A 215 -36.64 -15.71 9.02
CA ARG A 215 -36.97 -16.32 10.33
C ARG A 215 -37.86 -15.41 11.19
N ARG A 216 -38.59 -16.02 12.12
CA ARG A 216 -39.42 -15.31 13.12
C ARG A 216 -38.61 -14.81 14.33
N ARG A 217 -37.52 -15.50 14.67
CA ARG A 217 -36.60 -15.16 15.78
C ARG A 217 -35.17 -15.30 15.26
N LYS A 218 -34.24 -14.50 15.79
CA LYS A 218 -32.85 -14.42 15.29
C LYS A 218 -32.81 -14.15 13.78
N ASN A 219 -33.54 -13.12 13.37
CA ASN A 219 -33.77 -12.77 11.98
C ASN A 219 -32.84 -11.67 11.46
N ASN A 220 -31.78 -11.37 12.20
CA ASN A 220 -30.76 -10.40 11.82
C ASN A 220 -29.46 -11.17 11.55
N PRO A 221 -28.98 -11.26 10.31
CA PRO A 221 -27.69 -11.88 10.04
C PRO A 221 -26.56 -10.97 10.51
N ILE A 222 -25.51 -11.57 11.07
CA ILE A 222 -24.23 -10.91 11.31
C ILE A 222 -23.15 -11.62 10.49
N VAL A 223 -22.64 -10.91 9.48
CA VAL A 223 -21.58 -11.35 8.59
C VAL A 223 -20.25 -11.15 9.31
N VAL A 224 -19.57 -12.25 9.58
CA VAL A 224 -18.30 -12.24 10.31
C VAL A 224 -17.22 -12.87 9.46
N GLY A 225 -16.19 -12.08 9.17
CA GLY A 225 -15.03 -12.46 8.38
C GLY A 225 -13.94 -11.40 8.52
N GLU A 226 -12.70 -11.80 8.22
CA GLU A 226 -11.55 -10.89 8.19
C GLU A 226 -11.78 -9.74 7.19
N ALA A 227 -11.00 -8.66 7.30
CA ALA A 227 -11.07 -7.57 6.32
C ALA A 227 -10.63 -8.08 4.91
N GLY A 228 -11.28 -7.60 3.85
CA GLY A 228 -10.95 -7.96 2.47
C GLY A 228 -11.59 -9.25 1.93
N VAL A 229 -12.30 -10.06 2.74
CA VAL A 229 -12.93 -11.31 2.24
C VAL A 229 -14.18 -11.12 1.37
N GLY A 230 -14.63 -9.87 1.18
CA GLY A 230 -15.84 -9.54 0.40
C GLY A 230 -17.14 -9.49 1.22
N LYS A 231 -17.11 -8.94 2.45
CA LYS A 231 -18.32 -8.78 3.28
C LYS A 231 -19.36 -7.85 2.65
N SER A 232 -18.91 -6.74 2.06
CA SER A 232 -19.78 -5.79 1.36
C SER A 232 -20.34 -6.37 0.06
N ALA A 233 -19.54 -7.16 -0.66
CA ALA A 233 -20.00 -7.89 -1.85
C ALA A 233 -21.19 -8.81 -1.55
N LEU A 234 -21.30 -9.43 -0.36
CA LEU A 234 -22.49 -10.21 0.01
C LEU A 234 -23.77 -9.37 0.06
N ILE A 235 -23.65 -8.11 0.46
CA ILE A 235 -24.77 -7.15 0.55
C ILE A 235 -25.19 -6.72 -0.86
N GLU A 236 -24.24 -6.43 -1.72
CA GLU A 236 -24.47 -6.11 -3.13
C GLU A 236 -25.12 -7.29 -3.87
N GLY A 237 -24.64 -8.51 -3.62
CA GLY A 237 -25.20 -9.74 -4.18
C GLY A 237 -26.63 -9.99 -3.70
N LEU A 238 -26.92 -9.68 -2.43
CA LEU A 238 -28.30 -9.71 -1.93
C LEU A 238 -29.18 -8.66 -2.61
N ALA A 239 -28.69 -7.43 -2.82
CA ALA A 239 -29.42 -6.39 -3.54
C ALA A 239 -29.76 -6.81 -4.98
N LEU A 240 -28.79 -7.36 -5.71
CA LEU A 240 -28.97 -7.90 -7.06
C LEU A 240 -30.02 -9.01 -7.09
N ARG A 241 -30.01 -9.93 -6.12
CA ARG A 241 -31.03 -11.00 -6.03
C ARG A 241 -32.42 -10.47 -5.70
N ILE A 242 -32.53 -9.42 -4.89
CA ILE A 242 -33.83 -8.78 -4.59
C ILE A 242 -34.45 -8.17 -5.85
N ILE A 243 -33.65 -7.55 -6.71
CA ILE A 243 -34.14 -6.89 -7.94
C ILE A 243 -34.44 -7.89 -9.04
N ASN A 244 -33.65 -8.97 -9.13
CA ASN A 244 -33.88 -10.06 -10.07
C ASN A 244 -34.98 -11.04 -9.63
N ASP A 245 -35.78 -10.69 -8.60
CA ASP A 245 -36.84 -11.52 -8.02
C ASP A 245 -36.40 -12.94 -7.59
N ARG A 246 -35.10 -13.14 -7.33
CA ARG A 246 -34.50 -14.40 -6.86
C ARG A 246 -34.55 -14.56 -5.33
N VAL A 247 -35.56 -13.97 -4.69
CA VAL A 247 -35.76 -14.00 -3.24
C VAL A 247 -37.20 -14.42 -2.88
N PRO A 248 -37.43 -15.02 -1.70
CA PRO A 248 -38.77 -15.38 -1.24
C PRO A 248 -39.71 -14.16 -1.16
N ASP A 249 -41.02 -14.39 -1.33
CA ASP A 249 -42.05 -13.32 -1.40
C ASP A 249 -42.02 -12.32 -0.24
N LYS A 250 -41.57 -12.76 0.95
CA LYS A 250 -41.42 -11.90 2.15
C LYS A 250 -40.34 -10.83 2.02
N LEU A 251 -39.38 -11.02 1.12
CA LEU A 251 -38.26 -10.12 0.87
C LEU A 251 -38.37 -9.42 -0.47
N ARG A 252 -39.29 -9.84 -1.35
CA ARG A 252 -39.57 -9.12 -2.60
C ARG A 252 -40.01 -7.69 -2.30
N HIS A 253 -39.54 -6.76 -3.11
CA HIS A 253 -39.75 -5.32 -2.95
C HIS A 253 -39.21 -4.71 -1.65
N SER A 254 -38.32 -5.41 -0.93
CA SER A 254 -37.59 -4.80 0.18
C SER A 254 -36.52 -3.86 -0.34
N GLU A 255 -36.26 -2.78 0.38
CA GLU A 255 -35.17 -1.86 0.07
C GLU A 255 -33.98 -2.14 0.98
N LEU A 256 -32.79 -2.29 0.40
CA LEU A 256 -31.55 -2.51 1.14
C LEU A 256 -30.79 -1.19 1.23
N MET A 257 -30.60 -0.70 2.45
CA MET A 257 -30.02 0.60 2.74
C MET A 257 -28.75 0.43 3.58
N THR A 258 -27.62 0.96 3.11
CA THR A 258 -26.36 0.99 3.85
C THR A 258 -26.30 2.25 4.72
N LEU A 259 -25.97 2.08 5.99
CA LEU A 259 -25.81 3.20 6.93
C LEU A 259 -24.43 3.83 6.79
N ASP A 260 -24.37 5.15 6.52
CA ASP A 260 -23.12 5.89 6.53
C ASP A 260 -22.83 6.41 7.95
N LEU A 261 -21.94 5.71 8.64
CA LEU A 261 -21.51 6.09 9.99
C LEU A 261 -20.68 7.39 10.00
N GLY A 262 -19.90 7.64 8.95
CA GLY A 262 -19.09 8.84 8.80
C GLY A 262 -19.96 10.08 8.69
N ALA A 263 -20.97 10.05 7.82
CA ALA A 263 -21.94 11.14 7.68
C ALA A 263 -22.75 11.38 8.97
N LEU A 264 -23.09 10.31 9.69
CA LEU A 264 -23.79 10.40 10.97
C LEU A 264 -22.95 11.07 12.06
N GLN A 265 -21.66 10.76 12.13
CA GLN A 265 -20.70 11.34 13.07
C GLN A 265 -20.27 12.77 12.67
N ALA A 266 -20.20 13.05 11.37
CA ALA A 266 -19.84 14.36 10.85
C ALA A 266 -20.80 15.44 11.38
N GLY A 267 -20.23 16.43 12.07
CA GLY A 267 -20.99 17.54 12.65
C GLY A 267 -21.85 17.18 13.86
N ALA A 268 -21.62 16.05 14.54
CA ALA A 268 -22.22 15.73 15.84
C ALA A 268 -21.19 15.97 16.96
N ALA A 269 -21.02 17.23 17.39
CA ALA A 269 -20.06 17.58 18.44
C ALA A 269 -20.46 17.09 19.84
N VAL A 270 -21.74 16.73 20.03
CA VAL A 270 -22.31 16.27 21.30
C VAL A 270 -22.96 14.90 21.11
N LYS A 271 -22.61 13.92 21.97
CA LYS A 271 -23.11 12.53 21.96
C LYS A 271 -24.64 12.42 21.77
N GLY A 272 -25.41 13.34 22.35
CA GLY A 272 -26.87 13.34 22.28
C GLY A 272 -27.44 13.68 20.90
N GLU A 273 -26.71 14.41 20.05
CA GLU A 273 -27.18 14.76 18.71
C GLU A 273 -27.15 13.55 17.78
N PHE A 274 -26.07 12.79 17.82
CA PHE A 274 -25.94 11.54 17.08
C PHE A 274 -27.00 10.50 17.49
N GLU A 275 -27.25 10.33 18.79
CA GLU A 275 -28.35 9.46 19.28
C GLU A 275 -29.72 9.93 18.77
N LYS A 276 -29.94 11.24 18.67
CA LYS A 276 -31.19 11.81 18.13
C LYS A 276 -31.33 11.54 16.64
N ARG A 277 -30.25 11.71 15.86
CA ARG A 277 -30.22 11.40 14.41
C ARG A 277 -30.53 9.91 14.18
N PHE A 278 -29.88 9.02 14.94
CA PHE A 278 -30.09 7.57 14.82
C PHE A 278 -31.52 7.13 15.20
N LYS A 279 -32.09 7.70 16.27
CA LYS A 279 -33.51 7.48 16.62
C LYS A 279 -34.46 7.96 15.52
N GLY A 280 -34.14 9.08 14.86
CA GLY A 280 -34.89 9.58 13.71
C GLY A 280 -34.91 8.58 12.56
N ILE A 281 -33.74 8.06 12.17
CA ILE A 281 -33.59 7.04 11.11
C ILE A 281 -34.41 5.79 11.45
N MET A 282 -34.34 5.29 12.69
CA MET A 282 -35.13 4.13 13.11
C MET A 282 -36.64 4.37 13.04
N ALA A 283 -37.09 5.58 13.40
CA ALA A 283 -38.51 5.93 13.33
C ALA A 283 -39.01 5.99 11.88
N GLU A 284 -38.21 6.55 10.96
CA GLU A 284 -38.52 6.57 9.53
C GLU A 284 -38.57 5.14 8.95
N ILE A 285 -37.63 4.26 9.34
CA ILE A 285 -37.63 2.85 8.91
C ILE A 285 -38.90 2.13 9.33
N SER A 286 -39.31 2.30 10.59
CA SER A 286 -40.51 1.63 11.11
C SER A 286 -41.82 2.18 10.54
N GLN A 287 -41.82 3.41 10.01
CA GLN A 287 -43.00 4.06 9.42
C GLN A 287 -43.05 3.91 7.89
N SER A 288 -42.01 3.38 7.27
CA SER A 288 -41.94 3.17 5.82
C SER A 288 -43.03 2.18 5.35
N SER A 289 -43.63 2.49 4.20
CA SER A 289 -44.60 1.62 3.53
C SER A 289 -43.95 0.39 2.89
N LYS A 290 -42.64 0.47 2.59
CA LYS A 290 -41.84 -0.64 2.07
C LYS A 290 -40.96 -1.21 3.18
N PRO A 291 -40.76 -2.53 3.24
CA PRO A 291 -39.86 -3.13 4.22
C PRO A 291 -38.41 -2.72 3.90
N ILE A 292 -37.78 -2.01 4.84
CA ILE A 292 -36.37 -1.59 4.72
C ILE A 292 -35.49 -2.54 5.52
N ILE A 293 -34.41 -3.00 4.90
CA ILE A 293 -33.33 -3.76 5.52
C ILE A 293 -32.15 -2.80 5.68
N LEU A 294 -31.70 -2.60 6.92
CA LEU A 294 -30.57 -1.74 7.23
C LEU A 294 -29.28 -2.55 7.28
N PHE A 295 -28.30 -2.22 6.43
CA PHE A 295 -26.95 -2.73 6.51
C PHE A 295 -26.07 -1.79 7.34
N ILE A 296 -25.36 -2.34 8.31
CA ILE A 296 -24.40 -1.63 9.16
C ILE A 296 -23.04 -2.30 8.99
N ASP A 297 -22.14 -1.62 8.30
CA ASP A 297 -20.75 -2.04 8.26
C ASP A 297 -20.04 -1.67 9.56
N GLU A 298 -18.98 -2.42 9.89
CA GLU A 298 -18.19 -2.25 11.12
C GLU A 298 -19.05 -2.10 12.38
N ALA A 299 -20.07 -2.94 12.54
CA ALA A 299 -21.09 -2.77 13.56
C ALA A 299 -20.54 -2.76 15.01
N HIS A 300 -19.30 -3.20 15.23
CA HIS A 300 -18.60 -3.10 16.50
C HIS A 300 -18.35 -1.65 16.94
N THR A 301 -18.23 -0.70 16.00
CA THR A 301 -18.04 0.74 16.28
C THR A 301 -19.20 1.31 17.09
N LEU A 302 -20.42 0.81 16.87
CA LEU A 302 -21.64 1.26 17.55
C LEU A 302 -21.87 0.61 18.93
N ILE A 303 -21.21 -0.53 19.20
CA ILE A 303 -21.47 -1.37 20.37
C ILE A 303 -20.26 -1.39 21.33
N GLY A 304 -19.05 -1.16 20.83
CA GLY A 304 -17.80 -1.43 21.53
C GLY A 304 -17.05 -0.22 22.11
N ALA A 305 -17.47 1.02 21.80
CA ALA A 305 -16.73 2.21 22.22
C ALA A 305 -16.92 2.58 23.71
N GLY A 306 -17.89 1.96 24.41
CA GLY A 306 -18.27 2.34 25.78
C GLY A 306 -17.21 2.16 26.88
N ASN A 307 -16.09 1.48 26.62
CA ASN A 307 -15.04 1.26 27.62
C ASN A 307 -13.98 2.39 27.69
N GLN A 308 -13.94 3.29 26.71
CA GLN A 308 -13.11 4.50 26.78
C GLN A 308 -14.01 5.69 27.14
N ALA A 309 -13.56 6.53 28.06
CA ALA A 309 -14.26 7.75 28.46
C ALA A 309 -14.40 8.69 27.23
N GLY A 310 -15.52 8.59 26.51
CA GLY A 310 -15.79 9.35 25.28
C GLY A 310 -16.39 8.55 24.13
N GLY A 311 -16.42 7.21 24.18
CA GLY A 311 -16.93 6.41 23.08
C GLY A 311 -18.46 6.40 22.91
N LEU A 312 -18.90 6.31 21.66
CA LEU A 312 -20.30 6.20 21.23
C LEU A 312 -20.82 4.76 21.48
N ASP A 313 -21.72 4.56 22.43
CA ASP A 313 -22.36 3.25 22.68
C ASP A 313 -23.88 3.36 22.46
N ILE A 314 -24.32 2.85 21.31
CA ILE A 314 -25.72 2.86 20.83
C ILE A 314 -26.40 1.51 21.13
N SER A 315 -25.70 0.55 21.74
CA SER A 315 -26.24 -0.80 21.98
C SER A 315 -27.58 -0.76 22.72
N ASN A 316 -27.76 0.22 23.63
CA ASN A 316 -29.00 0.44 24.38
C ASN A 316 -30.18 0.93 23.53
N LEU A 317 -29.93 1.60 22.40
CA LEU A 317 -30.98 2.04 21.47
C LEU A 317 -31.36 0.95 20.46
N LEU A 318 -30.41 0.11 20.06
CA LEU A 318 -30.62 -1.00 19.13
C LEU A 318 -31.37 -2.18 19.78
N LYS A 319 -31.03 -2.55 21.01
CA LYS A 319 -31.58 -3.73 21.72
C LYS A 319 -33.13 -3.76 21.72
N PRO A 320 -33.86 -2.67 22.03
CA PRO A 320 -35.32 -2.68 22.04
C PRO A 320 -35.92 -2.87 20.64
N ALA A 321 -35.40 -2.19 19.62
CA ALA A 321 -35.91 -2.27 18.25
C ALA A 321 -35.70 -3.65 17.62
N LEU A 322 -34.51 -4.24 17.83
CA LEU A 322 -34.20 -5.60 17.41
C LEU A 322 -35.05 -6.64 18.17
N ALA A 323 -35.42 -6.37 19.43
CA ALA A 323 -36.26 -7.27 20.22
C ALA A 323 -37.72 -7.25 19.79
N ARG A 324 -38.24 -6.09 19.38
CA ARG A 324 -39.61 -5.95 18.86
C ARG A 324 -39.76 -6.40 17.41
N GLY A 325 -38.65 -6.56 16.69
CA GLY A 325 -38.66 -6.97 15.27
C GLY A 325 -39.09 -5.84 14.33
N GLU A 326 -39.10 -4.60 14.84
CA GLU A 326 -39.40 -3.38 14.07
C GLU A 326 -38.26 -3.02 13.11
N LEU A 327 -37.04 -3.49 13.39
CA LEU A 327 -35.85 -3.24 12.60
C LEU A 327 -35.27 -4.58 12.11
N LYS A 328 -35.16 -4.75 10.80
CA LYS A 328 -34.35 -5.81 10.17
C LYS A 328 -32.98 -5.26 9.87
N THR A 329 -31.95 -5.91 10.40
CA THR A 329 -30.57 -5.43 10.28
C THR A 329 -29.64 -6.53 9.80
N ILE A 330 -28.77 -6.19 8.86
CA ILE A 330 -27.58 -6.96 8.50
C ILE A 330 -26.38 -6.22 9.09
N ALA A 331 -25.57 -6.90 9.89
CA ALA A 331 -24.37 -6.32 10.46
C ALA A 331 -23.12 -7.00 9.88
N ALA A 332 -22.05 -6.25 9.62
CA ALA A 332 -20.74 -6.81 9.28
C ALA A 332 -19.70 -6.44 10.35
N THR A 333 -18.81 -7.38 10.69
CA THR A 333 -17.70 -7.15 11.64
C THR A 333 -16.59 -8.17 11.45
N THR A 334 -15.43 -7.99 12.08
CA THR A 334 -14.36 -9.01 12.09
C THR A 334 -14.59 -10.07 13.18
N TRP A 335 -13.90 -11.20 13.08
CA TRP A 335 -14.03 -12.28 14.07
C TRP A 335 -13.58 -11.86 15.47
N SER A 336 -12.47 -11.12 15.54
CA SER A 336 -11.91 -10.61 16.81
C SER A 336 -12.88 -9.68 17.52
N GLU A 337 -13.51 -8.76 16.78
CA GLU A 337 -14.51 -7.81 17.28
C GLU A 337 -15.82 -8.50 17.66
N TYR A 338 -16.28 -9.47 16.87
CA TYR A 338 -17.46 -10.28 17.19
C TYR A 338 -17.30 -10.93 18.57
N LYS A 339 -16.18 -11.60 18.81
CA LYS A 339 -15.88 -12.27 20.08
C LYS A 339 -15.75 -11.28 21.23
N LYS A 340 -15.17 -10.10 20.98
CA LYS A 340 -14.94 -9.08 22.00
C LYS A 340 -16.22 -8.36 22.42
N TYR A 341 -17.11 -8.03 21.48
CA TYR A 341 -18.23 -7.12 21.69
C TYR A 341 -19.62 -7.77 21.57
N PHE A 342 -19.83 -8.66 20.59
CA PHE A 342 -21.16 -9.26 20.34
C PHE A 342 -21.41 -10.53 21.13
N GLU A 343 -20.41 -11.43 21.22
CA GLU A 343 -20.55 -12.71 21.92
C GLU A 343 -20.71 -12.51 23.44
N LYS A 344 -20.05 -11.49 24.00
CA LYS A 344 -20.16 -11.14 25.42
C LYS A 344 -21.53 -10.54 25.78
N ASP A 345 -22.22 -9.91 24.84
CA ASP A 345 -23.54 -9.33 25.08
C ASP A 345 -24.67 -10.33 24.80
N ALA A 346 -25.24 -10.87 25.87
CA ALA A 346 -26.33 -11.85 25.79
C ALA A 346 -27.60 -11.34 25.10
N ALA A 347 -27.85 -10.03 25.07
CA ALA A 347 -29.02 -9.48 24.39
C ALA A 347 -28.83 -9.46 22.87
N LEU A 348 -27.65 -9.07 22.39
CA LEU A 348 -27.32 -9.02 20.96
C LEU A 348 -27.14 -10.43 20.37
N SER A 349 -26.44 -11.33 21.07
CA SER A 349 -26.24 -12.73 20.65
C SER A 349 -27.56 -13.50 20.48
N ARG A 350 -28.64 -13.09 21.17
CA ARG A 350 -29.99 -13.67 21.00
C ARG A 350 -30.78 -13.10 19.82
N ARG A 351 -30.31 -12.04 19.16
CA ARG A 351 -30.99 -11.35 18.06
C ARG A 351 -30.27 -11.48 16.73
N PHE A 352 -28.95 -11.62 16.76
CA PHE A 352 -28.14 -11.89 15.59
C PHE A 352 -27.91 -13.39 15.38
N GLN A 353 -27.79 -13.80 14.12
CA GLN A 353 -27.38 -15.12 13.71
C GLN A 353 -26.10 -15.01 12.88
N LEU A 354 -25.08 -15.77 13.27
CA LEU A 354 -23.76 -15.75 12.65
C LEU A 354 -23.81 -16.30 11.22
N VAL A 355 -23.26 -15.55 10.28
CA VAL A 355 -22.91 -15.94 8.91
C VAL A 355 -21.39 -15.83 8.80
N LYS A 356 -20.70 -16.97 8.77
CA LYS A 356 -19.23 -17.00 8.70
C LYS A 356 -18.80 -16.88 7.25
N VAL A 357 -17.95 -15.91 6.94
CA VAL A 357 -17.36 -15.73 5.62
C VAL A 357 -15.89 -16.08 5.69
N SER A 358 -15.49 -17.12 4.97
CA SER A 358 -14.09 -17.46 4.79
C SER A 358 -13.50 -16.76 3.57
N GLU A 359 -12.18 -16.56 3.62
CA GLU A 359 -11.38 -16.25 2.45
C GLU A 359 -11.64 -17.28 1.34
N PRO A 360 -11.89 -16.86 0.09
CA PRO A 360 -12.05 -17.78 -1.03
C PRO A 360 -10.70 -18.42 -1.39
N SER A 361 -10.75 -19.61 -1.97
CA SER A 361 -9.56 -20.25 -2.53
C SER A 361 -9.02 -19.48 -3.74
N ALA A 362 -7.75 -19.70 -4.11
CA ALA A 362 -7.17 -19.08 -5.30
C ALA A 362 -7.94 -19.41 -6.60
N GLU A 363 -8.56 -20.59 -6.66
CA GLU A 363 -9.41 -20.99 -7.80
C GLU A 363 -10.73 -20.20 -7.82
N GLU A 364 -11.41 -20.08 -6.69
CA GLU A 364 -12.63 -19.26 -6.55
C GLU A 364 -12.33 -17.78 -6.79
N ALA A 365 -11.21 -17.27 -6.27
CA ALA A 365 -10.76 -15.91 -6.52
C ALA A 365 -10.53 -15.68 -8.02
N THR A 366 -9.96 -16.63 -8.75
CA THR A 366 -9.80 -16.53 -10.22
C THR A 366 -11.16 -16.40 -10.92
N VAL A 367 -12.19 -17.12 -10.47
CA VAL A 367 -13.56 -16.98 -11.00
C VAL A 367 -14.15 -15.60 -10.70
N ILE A 368 -13.95 -15.08 -9.49
CA ILE A 368 -14.36 -13.72 -9.11
C ILE A 368 -13.68 -12.68 -10.03
N MET A 369 -12.37 -12.80 -10.23
CA MET A 369 -11.60 -11.92 -11.10
C MET A 369 -12.08 -11.94 -12.56
N ARG A 370 -12.49 -13.12 -13.08
CA ARG A 370 -13.10 -13.22 -14.42
C ARG A 370 -14.41 -12.46 -14.55
N GLY A 371 -15.23 -12.44 -13.50
CA GLY A 371 -16.47 -11.66 -13.47
C GLY A 371 -16.24 -10.15 -13.48
N LEU A 372 -15.14 -9.71 -12.86
CA LEU A 372 -14.76 -8.29 -12.79
C LEU A 372 -13.97 -7.80 -14.00
N ARG A 373 -13.49 -8.72 -14.86
CA ARG A 373 -12.63 -8.42 -16.02
C ARG A 373 -13.18 -7.27 -16.87
N ALA A 374 -14.42 -7.39 -17.35
CA ALA A 374 -15.02 -6.42 -18.26
C ALA A 374 -15.11 -5.01 -17.65
N ILE A 375 -15.33 -4.92 -16.33
CA ILE A 375 -15.46 -3.65 -15.60
C ILE A 375 -14.10 -2.93 -15.56
N TYR A 376 -13.03 -3.67 -15.21
CA TYR A 376 -11.67 -3.11 -15.16
C TYR A 376 -11.11 -2.80 -16.56
N GLU A 377 -11.43 -3.63 -17.57
CA GLU A 377 -11.06 -3.35 -18.96
C GLU A 377 -11.69 -2.04 -19.45
N GLN A 378 -12.98 -1.82 -19.17
CA GLN A 378 -13.67 -0.57 -19.52
C GLN A 378 -13.18 0.64 -18.72
N ALA A 379 -12.94 0.48 -17.42
CA ALA A 379 -12.51 1.58 -16.55
C ALA A 379 -11.12 2.11 -16.91
N HIS A 380 -10.19 1.22 -17.27
CA HIS A 380 -8.80 1.59 -17.59
C HIS A 380 -8.49 1.65 -19.08
N GLY A 381 -9.38 1.15 -19.94
CA GLY A 381 -9.16 1.10 -21.40
C GLY A 381 -8.03 0.15 -21.81
N VAL A 382 -7.83 -0.94 -21.06
CA VAL A 382 -6.78 -1.95 -21.32
C VAL A 382 -7.39 -3.33 -21.42
N LEU A 383 -6.76 -4.24 -22.15
CA LEU A 383 -7.17 -5.64 -22.22
C LEU A 383 -6.46 -6.46 -21.14
N ILE A 384 -7.16 -7.43 -20.55
CA ILE A 384 -6.64 -8.28 -19.48
C ILE A 384 -6.68 -9.74 -19.91
N ASP A 385 -5.53 -10.41 -19.84
CA ASP A 385 -5.43 -11.84 -20.17
C ASP A 385 -5.91 -12.74 -19.03
N ASP A 386 -6.47 -13.92 -19.35
CA ASP A 386 -6.87 -14.91 -18.34
C ASP A 386 -5.68 -15.37 -17.49
N GLU A 387 -4.48 -15.45 -18.09
CA GLU A 387 -3.25 -15.76 -17.35
C GLU A 387 -2.91 -14.70 -16.30
N ALA A 388 -3.22 -13.42 -16.57
CA ALA A 388 -3.02 -12.33 -15.61
C ALA A 388 -3.99 -12.44 -14.43
N LEU A 389 -5.26 -12.80 -14.68
CA LEU A 389 -6.26 -13.02 -13.63
C LEU A 389 -5.83 -14.17 -12.70
N LYS A 390 -5.41 -15.30 -13.30
CA LYS A 390 -4.91 -16.46 -12.55
C LYS A 390 -3.63 -16.13 -11.80
N ALA A 391 -2.70 -15.41 -12.43
CA ALA A 391 -1.47 -14.95 -11.79
C ALA A 391 -1.77 -14.02 -10.62
N SER A 392 -2.74 -13.11 -10.75
CA SER A 392 -3.12 -12.19 -9.68
C SER A 392 -3.61 -12.95 -8.46
N ALA A 393 -4.51 -13.93 -8.63
CA ALA A 393 -4.99 -14.75 -7.53
C ALA A 393 -3.89 -15.60 -6.90
N VAL A 394 -3.12 -16.36 -7.69
CA VAL A 394 -2.12 -17.31 -7.18
C VAL A 394 -0.90 -16.62 -6.57
N LEU A 395 -0.39 -15.57 -7.21
CA LEU A 395 0.80 -14.86 -6.74
C LEU A 395 0.47 -13.97 -5.54
N SER A 396 -0.69 -13.31 -5.52
CA SER A 396 -1.10 -12.54 -4.34
C SER A 396 -1.33 -13.45 -3.13
N ASP A 397 -1.90 -14.63 -3.33
CA ASP A 397 -2.05 -15.61 -2.25
C ASP A 397 -0.72 -16.05 -1.65
N ARG A 398 0.26 -16.30 -2.54
CA ARG A 398 1.58 -16.78 -2.15
C ARG A 398 2.45 -15.72 -1.48
N TYR A 399 2.46 -14.49 -2.00
CA TYR A 399 3.46 -13.47 -1.64
C TYR A 399 2.92 -12.32 -0.78
N LEU A 400 1.61 -12.02 -0.82
CA LEU A 400 1.00 -10.95 -0.01
C LEU A 400 0.33 -11.52 1.24
N SER A 401 1.14 -11.83 2.26
CA SER A 401 0.66 -12.31 3.56
C SER A 401 0.07 -11.17 4.40
N GLY A 402 -1.00 -11.45 5.16
CA GLY A 402 -1.65 -10.47 6.03
C GLY A 402 -2.76 -9.65 5.37
N ARG A 403 -2.99 -9.87 4.07
CA ARG A 403 -4.20 -9.44 3.34
C ARG A 403 -4.94 -10.68 2.84
N GLN A 404 -6.25 -10.55 2.65
CA GLN A 404 -7.10 -11.68 2.27
C GLN A 404 -7.53 -11.59 0.80
N LEU A 405 -7.74 -12.75 0.17
CA LEU A 405 -8.50 -12.87 -1.08
C LEU A 405 -9.98 -12.52 -0.82
N PRO A 406 -10.70 -11.96 -1.81
CA PRO A 406 -10.22 -11.58 -3.15
C PRO A 406 -9.58 -10.18 -3.20
N ASP A 407 -9.70 -9.36 -2.15
CA ASP A 407 -9.25 -7.95 -2.10
C ASP A 407 -7.80 -7.76 -2.59
N LYS A 408 -6.85 -8.54 -2.06
CA LYS A 408 -5.44 -8.43 -2.49
C LYS A 408 -5.22 -8.72 -3.99
N ALA A 409 -6.03 -9.59 -4.60
CA ALA A 409 -5.91 -9.91 -6.03
C ALA A 409 -6.55 -8.83 -6.90
N ILE A 410 -7.64 -8.23 -6.42
CA ILE A 410 -8.30 -7.09 -7.07
C ILE A 410 -7.36 -5.89 -7.10
N ASP A 411 -6.78 -5.55 -5.95
CA ASP A 411 -5.81 -4.47 -5.79
C ASP A 411 -4.57 -4.59 -6.69
N VAL A 412 -4.02 -5.81 -6.78
CA VAL A 412 -2.88 -6.08 -7.67
C VAL A 412 -3.26 -5.92 -9.13
N LEU A 413 -4.44 -6.43 -9.53
CA LEU A 413 -4.92 -6.29 -10.90
C LEU A 413 -5.17 -4.83 -11.25
N ASP A 414 -5.87 -4.08 -10.40
CA ASP A 414 -6.20 -2.67 -10.60
C ASP A 414 -4.93 -1.83 -10.77
N THR A 415 -3.93 -2.07 -9.93
CA THR A 415 -2.63 -1.40 -10.03
C THR A 415 -1.89 -1.75 -11.33
N ALA A 416 -1.98 -3.02 -11.78
CA ALA A 416 -1.40 -3.43 -13.05
C ALA A 416 -2.12 -2.78 -14.25
N CYS A 417 -3.45 -2.73 -14.23
CA CYS A 417 -4.26 -2.05 -15.25
C CYS A 417 -3.92 -0.56 -15.34
N ALA A 418 -3.91 0.15 -14.20
CA ALA A 418 -3.56 1.56 -14.13
C ALA A 418 -2.13 1.81 -14.67
N ARG A 419 -1.18 0.94 -14.34
CA ARG A 419 0.20 1.04 -14.82
C ARG A 419 0.31 0.88 -16.33
N VAL A 420 -0.38 -0.11 -16.91
CA VAL A 420 -0.39 -0.30 -18.36
C VAL A 420 -1.05 0.90 -19.05
N ALA A 421 -2.16 1.40 -18.53
CA ALA A 421 -2.82 2.61 -19.03
C ALA A 421 -1.91 3.85 -19.00
N ILE A 422 -1.15 4.04 -17.91
CA ILE A 422 -0.17 5.13 -17.81
C ILE A 422 0.97 4.93 -18.83
N ASN A 423 1.51 3.72 -18.97
CA ASN A 423 2.61 3.42 -19.90
C ASN A 423 2.22 3.59 -21.38
N LEU A 424 0.91 3.50 -21.71
CA LEU A 424 0.40 3.78 -23.05
C LEU A 424 0.41 5.27 -23.39
N THR A 425 0.25 6.15 -22.39
CA THR A 425 0.08 7.60 -22.58
C THR A 425 1.31 8.42 -22.19
N SER A 426 2.13 7.91 -21.27
CA SER A 426 3.26 8.61 -20.67
C SER A 426 4.58 7.94 -21.03
N PRO A 427 5.70 8.71 -21.10
CA PRO A 427 7.01 8.13 -21.35
C PRO A 427 7.43 7.21 -20.20
N PRO A 428 8.13 6.10 -20.48
CA PRO A 428 8.59 5.16 -19.47
C PRO A 428 9.54 5.80 -18.47
N ARG A 429 9.56 5.26 -17.23
CA ARG A 429 10.39 5.76 -16.11
C ARG A 429 11.86 5.96 -16.48
N GLN A 430 12.42 5.10 -17.34
CA GLN A 430 13.81 5.18 -17.81
C GLN A 430 14.09 6.46 -18.63
N ILE A 431 13.16 6.89 -19.48
CA ILE A 431 13.32 8.14 -20.24
C ILE A 431 13.24 9.32 -19.27
N SER A 432 12.32 9.27 -18.29
CA SER A 432 12.22 10.31 -17.27
C SER A 432 13.45 10.38 -16.36
N SER A 433 14.12 9.27 -16.06
CA SER A 433 15.34 9.28 -15.26
C SER A 433 16.52 9.85 -16.04
N LEU A 434 16.73 9.40 -17.29
CA LEU A 434 17.83 9.90 -18.14
C LEU A 434 17.67 11.39 -18.47
N THR A 435 16.45 11.86 -18.71
CA THR A 435 16.17 13.30 -18.89
C THR A 435 16.52 14.12 -17.64
N THR A 436 16.21 13.59 -16.46
CA THR A 436 16.54 14.24 -15.19
C THR A 436 18.05 14.27 -14.96
N GLU A 437 18.74 13.16 -15.25
CA GLU A 437 20.19 13.04 -15.14
C GLU A 437 20.92 13.98 -16.10
N LEU A 438 20.48 14.07 -17.36
CA LEU A 438 21.00 15.07 -18.31
C LEU A 438 20.82 16.50 -17.81
N HIS A 439 19.68 16.81 -17.21
CA HIS A 439 19.45 18.14 -16.65
C HIS A 439 20.39 18.43 -15.45
N GLN A 440 20.65 17.44 -14.59
CA GLN A 440 21.60 17.57 -13.50
C GLN A 440 23.04 17.79 -14.01
N MET A 441 23.48 16.98 -14.97
CA MET A 441 24.80 17.13 -15.59
C MET A 441 24.95 18.47 -16.30
N GLN A 442 23.93 18.94 -17.02
CA GLN A 442 23.94 20.23 -17.68
C GLN A 442 24.13 21.38 -16.69
N MET A 443 23.42 21.33 -15.55
CA MET A 443 23.58 22.31 -14.47
C MET A 443 25.00 22.30 -13.90
N GLU A 444 25.60 21.12 -13.69
CA GLU A 444 26.98 20.98 -13.22
C GLU A 444 27.98 21.56 -14.24
N ILE A 445 27.83 21.22 -15.52
CA ILE A 445 28.63 21.77 -16.62
C ILE A 445 28.55 23.30 -16.66
N ASP A 446 27.36 23.88 -16.50
CA ASP A 446 27.17 25.33 -16.55
C ASP A 446 27.81 26.04 -15.35
N VAL A 447 27.79 25.42 -14.17
CA VAL A 447 28.51 25.91 -12.99
C VAL A 447 30.03 25.84 -13.22
N LEU A 448 30.56 24.70 -13.67
CA LEU A 448 31.99 24.53 -13.91
C LEU A 448 32.51 25.48 -15.00
N LYS A 449 31.76 25.65 -16.10
CA LYS A 449 32.07 26.65 -17.14
C LYS A 449 32.09 28.07 -16.59
N ARG A 450 31.18 28.39 -15.66
CA ARG A 450 31.15 29.71 -15.01
C ARG A 450 32.36 29.93 -14.12
N GLU A 451 32.76 28.93 -13.34
CA GLU A 451 33.96 29.00 -12.48
C GLU A 451 35.24 29.13 -13.30
N GLN A 452 35.35 28.39 -14.42
CA GLN A 452 36.45 28.49 -15.36
C GLN A 452 36.57 29.91 -15.95
N ARG A 453 35.43 30.52 -16.33
CA ARG A 453 35.39 31.92 -16.79
C ARG A 453 35.80 32.93 -15.70
N MET A 454 35.58 32.61 -14.43
CA MET A 454 35.95 33.45 -13.29
C MET A 454 37.39 33.19 -12.81
N GLY A 455 38.10 32.24 -13.41
CA GLY A 455 39.49 31.91 -13.08
C GLY A 455 39.67 31.30 -11.70
N LEU A 456 38.61 30.71 -11.13
CA LEU A 456 38.63 30.18 -9.76
C LEU A 456 39.24 28.78 -9.66
N ASN A 457 39.24 27.98 -10.75
CA ASN A 457 39.86 26.63 -10.86
C ASN A 457 39.99 26.17 -12.34
N GLU A 458 40.90 25.23 -12.64
CA GLU A 458 41.02 24.51 -13.93
C GLU A 458 40.39 23.11 -13.86
N HIS A 459 39.06 23.02 -13.90
CA HIS A 459 38.32 21.74 -13.92
C HIS A 459 38.17 21.17 -15.34
N ALA A 460 39.23 21.19 -16.15
CA ALA A 460 39.17 20.83 -17.57
C ALA A 460 38.83 19.35 -17.78
N GLU A 461 39.46 18.45 -17.02
CA GLU A 461 39.26 16.99 -17.13
C GLU A 461 37.83 16.57 -16.74
N ARG A 462 37.31 17.09 -15.63
CA ARG A 462 35.93 16.79 -15.17
C ARG A 462 34.87 17.32 -16.14
N LEU A 463 35.13 18.47 -16.77
CA LEU A 463 34.24 19.05 -17.76
C LEU A 463 34.21 18.21 -19.04
N GLU A 464 35.35 17.69 -19.48
CA GLU A 464 35.45 16.76 -20.61
C GLU A 464 34.76 15.43 -20.30
N GLU A 465 34.94 14.88 -19.10
CA GLU A 465 34.25 13.67 -18.62
C GLU A 465 32.73 13.82 -18.65
N LEU A 466 32.20 14.90 -18.06
CA LEU A 466 30.76 15.19 -18.03
C LEU A 466 30.19 15.44 -19.45
N GLN A 467 30.97 16.05 -20.35
CA GLN A 467 30.57 16.24 -21.74
C GLN A 467 30.48 14.91 -22.49
N ASN A 468 31.44 14.00 -22.29
CA ASN A 468 31.41 12.67 -22.88
C ASN A 468 30.21 11.85 -22.35
N GLN A 469 30.00 11.85 -21.03
CA GLN A 469 28.84 11.19 -20.40
C GLN A 469 27.50 11.78 -20.89
N GLN A 470 27.43 13.10 -21.08
CA GLN A 470 26.25 13.76 -21.63
C GLN A 470 25.94 13.28 -23.05
N VAL A 471 26.96 13.14 -23.91
CA VAL A 471 26.79 12.63 -25.28
C VAL A 471 26.31 11.19 -25.27
N GLU A 472 26.92 10.33 -24.45
CA GLU A 472 26.52 8.92 -24.31
C GLU A 472 25.05 8.78 -23.86
N ILE A 473 24.66 9.46 -22.77
CA ILE A 473 23.28 9.43 -22.26
C ILE A 473 22.29 10.02 -23.26
N GLN A 474 22.69 11.05 -24.00
CA GLN A 474 21.83 11.67 -25.02
C GLN A 474 21.61 10.75 -26.22
N GLU A 475 22.63 10.01 -26.65
CA GLU A 475 22.49 8.96 -27.67
C GLU A 475 21.56 7.84 -27.19
N GLU A 476 21.76 7.36 -25.96
CA GLU A 476 20.88 6.36 -25.35
C GLU A 476 19.42 6.82 -25.28
N LEU A 477 19.18 8.06 -24.83
CA LEU A 477 17.84 8.64 -24.76
C LEU A 477 17.16 8.70 -26.13
N VAL A 478 17.87 9.14 -27.17
CA VAL A 478 17.32 9.20 -28.54
C VAL A 478 16.97 7.80 -29.05
N THR A 479 17.80 6.79 -28.77
CA THR A 479 17.48 5.40 -29.16
C THR A 479 16.26 4.86 -28.41
N LEU A 480 16.15 5.13 -27.11
CA LEU A 480 15.03 4.71 -26.27
C LEU A 480 13.72 5.39 -26.67
N GLU A 481 13.73 6.70 -26.93
CA GLU A 481 12.56 7.44 -27.41
C GLU A 481 12.05 6.91 -28.75
N LYS A 482 12.98 6.60 -29.68
CA LYS A 482 12.62 6.03 -30.98
C LYS A 482 11.97 4.65 -30.82
N ASN A 483 12.55 3.78 -30.00
CA ASN A 483 12.00 2.45 -29.72
C ASN A 483 10.64 2.53 -29.04
N TRP A 484 10.47 3.45 -28.08
CA TRP A 484 9.21 3.67 -27.38
C TRP A 484 8.10 4.10 -28.35
N ARG A 485 8.34 5.11 -29.21
CA ARG A 485 7.35 5.57 -30.20
C ARG A 485 6.94 4.46 -31.16
N GLN A 486 7.91 3.68 -31.65
CA GLN A 486 7.64 2.56 -32.55
C GLN A 486 6.78 1.48 -31.88
N GLN A 487 7.07 1.14 -30.63
CA GLN A 487 6.24 0.19 -29.86
C GLN A 487 4.84 0.76 -29.58
N GLN A 488 4.74 2.04 -29.22
CA GLN A 488 3.46 2.70 -28.94
C GLN A 488 2.52 2.69 -30.15
N GLU A 489 3.04 2.99 -31.35
CA GLU A 489 2.27 2.97 -32.60
C GLU A 489 1.72 1.57 -32.90
N LEU A 490 2.58 0.53 -32.82
CA LEU A 490 2.17 -0.86 -33.02
C LEU A 490 1.13 -1.32 -31.99
N VAL A 491 1.33 -0.98 -30.72
CA VAL A 491 0.40 -1.33 -29.64
C VAL A 491 -0.96 -0.69 -29.85
N THR A 492 -1.00 0.59 -30.26
CA THR A 492 -2.25 1.32 -30.51
C THR A 492 -3.03 0.65 -31.64
N GLN A 493 -2.36 0.28 -32.73
CA GLN A 493 -2.97 -0.46 -33.84
C GLN A 493 -3.50 -1.84 -33.42
N ILE A 494 -2.76 -2.56 -32.56
CA ILE A 494 -3.19 -3.85 -32.03
C ILE A 494 -4.44 -3.70 -31.15
N ILE A 495 -4.49 -2.70 -30.27
CA ILE A 495 -5.65 -2.44 -29.41
C ILE A 495 -6.88 -2.08 -30.26
N GLU A 496 -6.72 -1.22 -31.27
CA GLU A 496 -7.80 -0.84 -32.18
C GLU A 496 -8.35 -2.05 -32.95
N LEU A 497 -7.48 -2.87 -33.56
CA LEU A 497 -7.89 -4.08 -34.25
C LEU A 497 -8.56 -5.11 -33.32
N ARG A 498 -8.07 -5.27 -32.09
CA ARG A 498 -8.71 -6.15 -31.09
C ARG A 498 -10.09 -5.63 -30.69
N SER A 499 -10.25 -4.32 -30.53
CA SER A 499 -11.54 -3.72 -30.22
C SER A 499 -12.58 -3.93 -31.33
N GLN A 500 -12.15 -3.89 -32.60
CA GLN A 500 -13.01 -4.18 -33.75
C GLN A 500 -13.46 -5.65 -33.77
N LEU A 501 -12.55 -6.59 -33.52
CA LEU A 501 -12.91 -8.02 -33.45
C LEU A 501 -13.85 -8.36 -32.28
N LEU A 502 -13.69 -7.70 -31.13
CA LEU A 502 -14.55 -7.92 -29.98
C LEU A 502 -15.96 -7.33 -30.20
N ALA A 503 -16.06 -6.17 -30.86
CA ALA A 503 -17.35 -5.53 -31.15
C ALA A 503 -18.24 -6.37 -32.10
N ASP A 504 -17.67 -6.96 -33.16
CA ASP A 504 -18.42 -7.84 -34.07
C ASP A 504 -18.86 -9.15 -33.39
N SER A 505 -18.07 -9.66 -32.44
CA SER A 505 -18.41 -10.88 -31.70
C SER A 505 -19.60 -10.71 -30.75
N ASP A 506 -19.74 -9.55 -30.09
CA ASP A 506 -20.86 -9.27 -29.18
C ASP A 506 -22.20 -9.06 -29.94
N GLU A 507 -22.19 -8.53 -31.17
CA GLU A 507 -23.39 -8.43 -32.01
C GLU A 507 -23.89 -9.80 -32.49
N SER A 508 -22.98 -10.74 -32.79
CA SER A 508 -23.35 -12.12 -33.20
C SER A 508 -23.98 -12.95 -32.08
N VAL A 509 -23.50 -12.81 -30.84
CA VAL A 509 -24.01 -13.56 -29.66
C VAL A 509 -25.37 -13.00 -29.19
N ALA A 510 -25.62 -11.70 -29.34
CA ALA A 510 -26.91 -11.08 -29.06
C ALA A 510 -28.01 -11.52 -30.06
N ALA A 511 -27.65 -11.78 -31.32
CA ALA A 511 -28.56 -12.31 -32.33
C ALA A 511 -28.92 -13.79 -32.10
N GLU A 512 -27.97 -14.64 -31.70
CA GLU A 512 -28.24 -16.06 -31.42
C GLU A 512 -29.06 -16.31 -30.14
N THR A 513 -29.04 -15.39 -29.18
CA THR A 513 -29.80 -15.52 -27.93
C THR A 513 -31.25 -15.05 -28.03
N THR A 514 -31.60 -14.26 -29.04
CA THR A 514 -33.00 -13.83 -29.27
C THR A 514 -33.83 -14.87 -30.02
N ASP A 515 -33.22 -15.75 -30.84
CA ASP A 515 -33.95 -16.71 -31.68
C ASP A 515 -34.18 -18.11 -31.05
N LYS A 516 -33.78 -18.32 -29.79
CA LYS A 516 -33.99 -19.60 -29.07
C LYS A 516 -35.08 -19.60 -28.00
N THR A 517 -35.94 -18.57 -27.93
CA THR A 517 -37.01 -18.50 -26.92
C THR A 517 -38.45 -18.69 -27.42
N ILE A 518 -38.69 -19.00 -28.71
CA ILE A 518 -40.04 -19.32 -29.19
C ILE A 518 -39.98 -20.48 -30.20
N GLU A 519 -40.05 -21.72 -29.72
CA GLU A 519 -40.97 -22.79 -30.20
C GLU A 519 -40.59 -24.20 -29.67
N ASN A 520 -41.47 -24.69 -28.80
CA ASN A 520 -42.02 -26.06 -28.69
C ASN A 520 -41.15 -27.27 -28.30
N ALA A 521 -41.44 -27.74 -27.08
CA ALA A 521 -41.62 -29.16 -26.81
C ALA A 521 -42.85 -29.70 -27.58
N VAL A 522 -42.70 -30.81 -28.29
CA VAL A 522 -43.59 -32.00 -28.36
C VAL A 522 -43.17 -32.91 -29.55
N GLU A 523 -42.81 -34.13 -29.17
CA GLU A 523 -42.98 -35.45 -29.84
C GLU A 523 -42.29 -35.83 -31.17
N GLU A 524 -41.66 -37.01 -31.06
CA GLU A 524 -41.19 -37.97 -32.06
C GLU A 524 -42.08 -38.14 -33.31
N THR A 525 -41.47 -38.25 -34.49
CA THR A 525 -41.45 -39.48 -35.31
C THR A 525 -40.58 -39.32 -36.55
N ALA A 526 -39.88 -40.40 -36.89
CA ALA A 526 -38.99 -40.53 -38.04
C ALA A 526 -39.75 -40.58 -39.37
N GLN A 527 -39.20 -39.97 -40.42
CA GLN A 527 -39.23 -40.51 -41.78
C GLN A 527 -38.15 -39.87 -42.66
N ASP A 528 -37.54 -40.75 -43.46
CA ASP A 528 -36.34 -40.57 -44.26
C ASP A 528 -36.48 -39.63 -45.47
N ALA A 529 -35.30 -39.15 -45.87
CA ALA A 529 -34.80 -39.00 -47.25
C ALA A 529 -35.13 -37.75 -48.08
N GLU A 530 -34.02 -37.19 -48.59
CA GLU A 530 -33.86 -36.50 -49.88
C GLU A 530 -34.43 -35.07 -50.00
N GLU A 531 -33.58 -34.09 -49.71
CA GLU A 531 -33.22 -33.00 -50.65
C GLU A 531 -32.15 -32.11 -50.00
N GLN A 532 -30.90 -32.57 -50.06
CA GLN A 532 -29.74 -31.69 -50.01
C GLN A 532 -29.51 -31.18 -51.43
N GLU A 533 -30.02 -29.99 -51.75
CA GLU A 533 -29.40 -29.07 -52.72
C GLU A 533 -30.17 -27.74 -52.74
N ALA A 534 -29.42 -26.65 -52.55
CA ALA A 534 -29.80 -25.25 -52.78
C ALA A 534 -30.79 -24.60 -51.78
N ILE A 535 -30.26 -23.95 -50.75
CA ILE A 535 -30.20 -22.48 -50.61
C ILE A 535 -29.00 -22.18 -49.68
N THR A 536 -27.82 -22.07 -50.27
CA THR A 536 -26.66 -21.38 -49.69
C THR A 536 -26.36 -20.23 -50.64
N GLN A 537 -26.74 -19.01 -50.27
CA GLN A 537 -26.34 -17.76 -50.91
C GLN A 537 -26.81 -16.63 -49.98
N ASP A 538 -25.94 -16.25 -49.04
CA ASP A 538 -25.69 -14.87 -48.56
C ASP A 538 -24.87 -14.77 -47.25
N GLU A 539 -23.90 -15.66 -46.99
CA GLU A 539 -22.88 -15.44 -45.93
C GLU A 539 -21.42 -15.80 -46.33
N PRO A 540 -20.77 -15.17 -47.34
CA PRO A 540 -19.32 -15.31 -47.52
C PRO A 540 -18.51 -14.02 -47.31
N GLU A 541 -19.13 -12.83 -47.22
CA GLU A 541 -18.38 -11.56 -47.14
C GLU A 541 -17.91 -11.23 -45.71
N ALA A 542 -18.72 -11.44 -44.67
CA ALA A 542 -18.34 -11.09 -43.29
C ALA A 542 -17.20 -11.96 -42.71
N ALA A 543 -17.17 -13.27 -43.02
CA ALA A 543 -16.15 -14.20 -42.53
C ALA A 543 -14.77 -13.98 -43.20
N ALA A 544 -14.73 -13.43 -44.42
CA ALA A 544 -13.48 -13.14 -45.13
C ALA A 544 -12.78 -11.90 -44.57
N ASP A 545 -13.54 -10.91 -44.11
CA ASP A 545 -13.00 -9.70 -43.48
C ASP A 545 -12.41 -9.99 -42.09
N GLU A 546 -13.08 -10.84 -41.28
CA GLU A 546 -12.58 -11.26 -39.95
C GLU A 546 -11.25 -12.03 -40.05
N GLN A 547 -11.13 -12.96 -41.00
CA GLN A 547 -9.88 -13.69 -41.24
C GLN A 547 -8.73 -12.77 -41.66
N SER A 548 -9.01 -11.74 -42.46
CA SER A 548 -8.01 -10.76 -42.88
C SER A 548 -7.51 -9.89 -41.70
N LEU A 549 -8.38 -9.59 -40.73
CA LEU A 549 -8.04 -8.84 -39.53
C LEU A 549 -7.20 -9.69 -38.56
N ILE A 550 -7.52 -10.98 -38.41
CA ILE A 550 -6.74 -11.94 -37.61
C ILE A 550 -5.31 -12.09 -38.18
N GLU A 551 -5.15 -12.20 -39.50
CA GLU A 551 -3.83 -12.27 -40.15
C GLU A 551 -3.00 -10.99 -39.94
N LYS A 552 -3.63 -9.81 -40.06
CA LYS A 552 -2.97 -8.52 -39.76
C LYS A 552 -2.55 -8.43 -38.30
N LEU A 553 -3.39 -8.85 -37.37
CA LEU A 553 -3.05 -8.92 -35.94
C LEU A 553 -1.89 -9.85 -35.65
N ALA A 554 -1.85 -11.04 -36.28
CA ALA A 554 -0.75 -11.99 -36.12
C ALA A 554 0.58 -11.38 -36.60
N LEU A 555 0.57 -10.65 -37.72
CA LEU A 555 1.74 -9.97 -38.26
C LEU A 555 2.23 -8.84 -37.35
N LEU A 556 1.32 -7.99 -36.85
CA LEU A 556 1.67 -6.91 -35.91
C LEU A 556 2.19 -7.45 -34.57
N ASN A 557 1.59 -8.53 -34.03
CA ASN A 557 2.08 -9.18 -32.82
C ASN A 557 3.49 -9.77 -33.01
N ALA A 558 3.79 -10.33 -34.19
CA ALA A 558 5.13 -10.83 -34.50
C ALA A 558 6.18 -9.70 -34.56
N GLN A 559 5.84 -8.57 -35.20
CA GLN A 559 6.70 -7.39 -35.25
C GLN A 559 6.95 -6.79 -33.85
N LEU A 560 5.91 -6.73 -33.03
CA LEU A 560 6.00 -6.27 -31.65
C LEU A 560 6.87 -7.20 -30.81
N ALA A 561 6.71 -8.52 -30.94
CA ALA A 561 7.51 -9.50 -30.22
C ALA A 561 9.02 -9.39 -30.56
N GLU A 562 9.37 -9.14 -31.83
CA GLU A 562 10.76 -8.94 -32.25
C GLU A 562 11.40 -7.69 -31.61
N LEU A 563 10.63 -6.60 -31.49
CA LEU A 563 11.08 -5.38 -30.80
C LEU A 563 11.18 -5.58 -29.28
N GLN A 564 10.24 -6.32 -28.69
CA GLN A 564 10.18 -6.57 -27.24
C GLN A 564 11.26 -7.53 -26.74
N GLN A 565 11.80 -8.42 -27.60
CA GLN A 565 12.94 -9.29 -27.25
C GLN A 565 14.19 -8.51 -26.82
N LYS A 566 14.40 -7.30 -27.36
CA LYS A 566 15.49 -6.42 -26.94
C LYS A 566 15.13 -5.68 -25.65
N GLN A 567 13.96 -5.04 -25.62
CA GLN A 567 13.49 -4.29 -24.45
C GLN A 567 11.97 -4.05 -24.53
N THR A 568 11.24 -4.39 -23.47
CA THR A 568 9.79 -4.15 -23.38
C THR A 568 9.54 -2.76 -22.79
N LEU A 569 9.04 -1.81 -23.60
CA LEU A 569 8.74 -0.45 -23.16
C LEU A 569 7.23 -0.20 -23.05
N VAL A 570 6.44 -0.78 -23.96
CA VAL A 570 4.96 -0.69 -23.96
C VAL A 570 4.37 -2.09 -24.11
N SER A 571 3.34 -2.38 -23.31
CA SER A 571 2.59 -3.64 -23.37
C SER A 571 1.15 -3.38 -23.84
N PRO A 572 0.60 -4.16 -24.79
CA PRO A 572 -0.76 -3.97 -25.30
C PRO A 572 -1.87 -4.52 -24.40
N HIS A 573 -1.53 -5.32 -23.40
CA HIS A 573 -2.46 -5.96 -22.47
C HIS A 573 -1.79 -6.19 -21.11
N VAL A 574 -2.59 -6.46 -20.10
CA VAL A 574 -2.13 -6.89 -18.78
C VAL A 574 -1.91 -8.40 -18.83
N ASP A 575 -0.65 -8.79 -18.69
CA ASP A 575 -0.21 -10.19 -18.69
C ASP A 575 0.30 -10.62 -17.30
N LYS A 576 0.78 -11.85 -17.20
CA LYS A 576 1.42 -12.37 -15.98
C LYS A 576 2.64 -11.56 -15.55
N THR A 577 3.40 -10.97 -16.48
CA THR A 577 4.63 -10.24 -16.15
C THR A 577 4.32 -8.89 -15.48
N GLN A 578 3.28 -8.19 -15.93
CA GLN A 578 2.81 -6.96 -15.29
C GLN A 578 2.33 -7.22 -13.86
N ILE A 579 1.55 -8.28 -13.65
CA ILE A 579 1.09 -8.70 -12.31
C ILE A 579 2.29 -9.01 -11.40
N ALA A 580 3.25 -9.79 -11.89
CA ALA A 580 4.47 -10.09 -11.14
C ALA A 580 5.26 -8.81 -10.80
N SER A 581 5.28 -7.81 -11.69
CA SER A 581 5.96 -6.53 -11.44
C SER A 581 5.36 -5.73 -10.31
N VAL A 582 4.03 -5.75 -10.17
CA VAL A 582 3.32 -5.06 -9.09
C VAL A 582 3.62 -5.75 -7.76
N ILE A 583 3.51 -7.08 -7.73
CA ILE A 583 3.79 -7.86 -6.52
C ILE A 583 5.26 -7.71 -6.11
N ALA A 584 6.18 -7.72 -7.06
CA ALA A 584 7.60 -7.48 -6.83
C ALA A 584 7.86 -6.12 -6.16
N GLU A 585 7.17 -5.06 -6.59
CA GLU A 585 7.33 -3.73 -6.01
C GLU A 585 6.74 -3.65 -4.59
N TRP A 586 5.58 -4.27 -4.35
CA TRP A 586 4.93 -4.25 -3.04
C TRP A 586 5.65 -5.10 -1.99
N THR A 587 6.20 -6.23 -2.41
CA THR A 587 6.91 -7.16 -1.52
C THR A 587 8.42 -6.90 -1.49
N GLY A 588 8.92 -6.13 -2.46
CA GLY A 588 10.34 -5.93 -2.76
C GLY A 588 11.04 -7.16 -3.38
N VAL A 589 10.34 -8.29 -3.59
CA VAL A 589 10.92 -9.51 -4.14
C VAL A 589 11.24 -9.29 -5.63
N PRO A 590 12.49 -9.48 -6.09
CA PRO A 590 12.88 -9.11 -7.45
C PRO A 590 12.12 -9.87 -8.55
N LEU A 591 11.73 -9.15 -9.60
CA LEU A 591 10.99 -9.62 -10.78
C LEU A 591 11.58 -10.89 -11.44
N ASN A 592 12.90 -10.93 -11.62
CA ASN A 592 13.62 -12.07 -12.23
C ASN A 592 13.52 -13.36 -11.40
N ARG A 593 12.95 -13.29 -10.19
CA ARG A 593 12.73 -14.45 -9.31
C ARG A 593 11.28 -14.90 -9.27
N LEU A 594 10.35 -14.14 -9.86
CA LEU A 594 8.94 -14.53 -9.99
C LEU A 594 8.65 -15.32 -11.29
N SER A 595 9.65 -15.47 -12.16
CA SER A 595 9.59 -16.19 -13.44
C SER A 595 10.59 -17.35 -13.53
N GLN A 596 10.57 -18.10 -14.65
CA GLN A 596 11.30 -19.38 -14.84
C GLN A 596 12.81 -19.35 -14.55
N SER A 597 13.45 -18.17 -14.51
CA SER A 597 14.87 -17.97 -14.16
C SER A 597 15.22 -18.28 -12.70
N GLU A 598 14.23 -18.38 -11.80
CA GLU A 598 14.48 -18.83 -10.43
C GLU A 598 14.91 -20.31 -10.37
N LEU A 599 14.41 -21.13 -11.30
CA LEU A 599 14.72 -22.56 -11.34
C LEU A 599 16.20 -22.80 -11.66
N SER A 600 16.80 -22.04 -12.59
CA SER A 600 18.20 -22.22 -12.97
C SER A 600 19.15 -21.91 -11.81
N ILE A 601 18.90 -20.80 -11.09
CA ILE A 601 19.71 -20.42 -9.93
C ILE A 601 19.64 -21.49 -8.85
N VAL A 602 18.44 -22.03 -8.58
CA VAL A 602 18.28 -23.07 -7.56
C VAL A 602 18.93 -24.38 -8.02
N THR A 603 18.84 -24.77 -9.29
CA THR A 603 19.47 -26.00 -9.82
C THR A 603 20.99 -25.93 -9.91
N GLU A 604 21.54 -24.74 -10.11
CA GLU A 604 22.99 -24.50 -10.23
C GLU A 604 23.58 -23.83 -8.99
N LEU A 605 22.85 -23.85 -7.86
CA LEU A 605 23.24 -23.20 -6.61
C LEU A 605 24.66 -23.55 -6.14
N PRO A 606 25.15 -24.81 -6.24
CA PRO A 606 26.52 -25.13 -5.85
C PRO A 606 27.58 -24.40 -6.68
N THR A 607 27.34 -24.20 -7.97
CA THR A 607 28.26 -23.49 -8.86
C THR A 607 28.36 -22.03 -8.50
N HIS A 608 27.21 -21.38 -8.24
CA HIS A 608 27.18 -19.98 -7.80
C HIS A 608 27.81 -19.80 -6.41
N LEU A 609 27.44 -20.63 -5.43
CA LEU A 609 27.99 -20.55 -4.09
C LEU A 609 29.49 -20.87 -4.06
N GLY A 610 29.96 -21.80 -4.91
CA GLY A 610 31.37 -22.17 -5.02
C GLY A 610 32.28 -21.06 -5.57
N GLN A 611 31.72 -20.02 -6.21
CA GLN A 611 32.49 -18.84 -6.60
C GLN A 611 32.97 -18.05 -5.37
N SER A 612 32.10 -17.88 -4.38
CA SER A 612 32.34 -17.08 -3.18
C SER A 612 32.84 -17.91 -1.98
N ILE A 613 32.34 -19.13 -1.81
CA ILE A 613 32.59 -19.98 -0.65
C ILE A 613 33.56 -21.10 -1.05
N LYS A 614 34.73 -21.14 -0.41
CA LYS A 614 35.80 -22.09 -0.74
C LYS A 614 35.95 -23.17 0.33
N GLY A 615 36.15 -24.42 -0.11
CA GLY A 615 36.45 -25.57 0.75
C GLY A 615 35.26 -26.15 1.52
N GLN A 616 34.02 -25.82 1.15
CA GLN A 616 32.81 -26.29 1.81
C GLN A 616 31.84 -27.00 0.84
N ASP A 617 32.38 -27.67 -0.18
CA ASP A 617 31.60 -28.27 -1.26
C ASP A 617 30.58 -29.29 -0.76
N VAL A 618 30.95 -30.12 0.22
CA VAL A 618 30.06 -31.13 0.83
C VAL A 618 28.88 -30.46 1.55
N ALA A 619 29.15 -29.40 2.33
CA ALA A 619 28.11 -28.64 3.02
C ALA A 619 27.14 -27.98 2.04
N ILE A 620 27.68 -27.36 0.97
CA ILE A 620 26.90 -26.71 -0.08
C ILE A 620 26.04 -27.71 -0.86
N GLN A 621 26.57 -28.90 -1.18
CA GLN A 621 25.82 -29.97 -1.86
C GLN A 621 24.64 -30.47 -1.01
N ASN A 622 24.87 -30.67 0.29
CA ASN A 622 23.82 -31.07 1.22
C ASN A 622 22.73 -30.01 1.34
N LEU A 623 23.12 -28.75 1.45
CA LEU A 623 22.21 -27.60 1.48
C LEU A 623 21.37 -27.52 0.19
N HIS A 624 22.03 -27.64 -0.97
CA HIS A 624 21.39 -27.61 -2.28
C HIS A 624 20.32 -28.69 -2.45
N LYS A 625 20.61 -29.94 -2.06
CA LYS A 625 19.65 -31.06 -2.13
C LYS A 625 18.35 -30.78 -1.36
N HIS A 626 18.46 -30.16 -0.19
CA HIS A 626 17.31 -29.85 0.66
C HIS A 626 16.53 -28.64 0.16
N LEU A 627 17.21 -27.60 -0.31
CA LEU A 627 16.56 -26.44 -0.92
C LEU A 627 15.85 -26.78 -2.25
N LEU A 628 16.39 -27.71 -3.04
CA LEU A 628 15.70 -28.24 -4.23
C LEU A 628 14.39 -28.92 -3.86
N THR A 629 14.43 -29.82 -2.86
CA THR A 629 13.24 -30.53 -2.37
C THR A 629 12.20 -29.55 -1.82
N ALA A 630 12.67 -28.47 -1.19
CA ALA A 630 11.84 -27.38 -0.71
C ALA A 630 11.12 -26.64 -1.83
N ARG A 631 11.84 -26.32 -2.91
CA ARG A 631 11.32 -25.55 -4.05
C ARG A 631 10.39 -26.35 -4.94
N ALA A 632 10.60 -27.65 -5.05
CA ALA A 632 9.69 -28.54 -5.78
C ALA A 632 8.34 -28.76 -5.07
N ASP A 633 8.15 -28.20 -3.87
CA ASP A 633 6.97 -28.37 -3.01
C ASP A 633 6.62 -29.84 -2.72
N LEU A 634 7.62 -30.73 -2.78
CA LEU A 634 7.48 -32.18 -2.55
C LEU A 634 7.50 -32.55 -1.05
N ARG A 635 7.35 -31.56 -0.18
CA ARG A 635 7.40 -31.75 1.28
C ARG A 635 6.01 -31.76 1.87
N ARG A 636 5.93 -32.03 3.18
CA ARG A 636 4.67 -31.92 3.90
C ARG A 636 4.20 -30.46 3.87
N PRO A 637 2.95 -30.19 3.44
CA PRO A 637 2.43 -28.84 3.36
C PRO A 637 2.41 -28.18 4.74
N GLY A 638 2.66 -26.87 4.77
CA GLY A 638 2.66 -26.05 5.98
C GLY A 638 3.99 -25.98 6.73
N ARG A 639 5.10 -26.53 6.23
CA ARG A 639 6.43 -26.33 6.83
C ARG A 639 7.16 -25.13 6.23
N PRO A 640 8.13 -24.52 6.96
CA PRO A 640 8.97 -23.47 6.40
C PRO A 640 9.81 -23.98 5.23
N LEU A 641 10.37 -23.07 4.43
CA LEU A 641 11.21 -23.39 3.29
C LEU A 641 12.43 -24.24 3.68
N GLY A 642 12.88 -24.18 4.93
CA GLY A 642 13.85 -25.11 5.50
C GLY A 642 14.30 -24.63 6.87
N ALA A 643 14.85 -25.56 7.67
CA ALA A 643 15.53 -25.24 8.92
C ALA A 643 16.87 -25.96 8.93
N PHE A 644 17.97 -25.21 8.86
CA PHE A 644 19.32 -25.72 8.71
C PHE A 644 20.16 -25.37 9.92
N LEU A 645 20.85 -26.35 10.51
CA LEU A 645 21.80 -26.17 11.60
C LEU A 645 23.23 -26.33 11.05
N LEU A 646 23.90 -25.20 10.84
CA LEU A 646 25.28 -25.13 10.35
C LEU A 646 26.24 -25.27 11.54
N VAL A 647 26.94 -26.40 11.64
CA VAL A 647 27.85 -26.73 12.75
C VAL A 647 29.29 -26.82 12.25
N GLY A 648 30.24 -26.28 13.00
CA GLY A 648 31.65 -26.28 12.58
C GLY A 648 32.52 -25.31 13.38
N PRO A 649 33.82 -25.24 13.12
CA PRO A 649 34.70 -24.27 13.76
C PRO A 649 34.35 -22.81 13.41
N SER A 650 34.95 -21.85 14.12
CA SER A 650 34.75 -20.43 13.81
C SER A 650 35.48 -20.04 12.52
N GLY A 651 34.91 -19.11 11.77
CA GLY A 651 35.58 -18.54 10.58
C GLY A 651 35.65 -19.46 9.35
N VAL A 652 34.91 -20.56 9.29
CA VAL A 652 34.87 -21.48 8.12
C VAL A 652 33.86 -21.11 7.02
N GLY A 653 33.04 -20.07 7.24
CA GLY A 653 32.09 -19.58 6.23
C GLY A 653 30.61 -19.93 6.47
N LYS A 654 30.22 -20.36 7.68
CA LYS A 654 28.82 -20.63 8.04
C LYS A 654 27.91 -19.42 7.77
N THR A 655 28.22 -18.28 8.37
CA THR A 655 27.47 -17.01 8.22
C THR A 655 27.54 -16.48 6.78
N GLU A 656 28.70 -16.58 6.13
CA GLU A 656 28.87 -16.15 4.74
C GLU A 656 27.98 -16.96 3.79
N THR A 657 27.80 -18.27 4.05
CA THR A 657 26.89 -19.10 3.25
C THR A 657 25.46 -18.56 3.29
N VAL A 658 24.99 -18.15 4.46
CA VAL A 658 23.64 -17.62 4.64
C VAL A 658 23.48 -16.27 3.94
N LEU A 659 24.51 -15.40 4.02
CA LEU A 659 24.53 -14.12 3.31
C LEU A 659 24.44 -14.32 1.79
N GLN A 660 25.25 -15.23 1.24
CA GLN A 660 25.24 -15.53 -0.20
C GLN A 660 23.91 -16.15 -0.65
N ILE A 661 23.28 -17.00 0.18
CA ILE A 661 21.94 -17.54 -0.12
C ILE A 661 20.87 -16.44 -0.13
N ALA A 662 20.89 -15.52 0.83
CA ALA A 662 19.95 -14.39 0.84
C ALA A 662 20.12 -13.52 -0.43
N GLU A 663 21.36 -13.31 -0.85
CA GLU A 663 21.71 -12.59 -2.06
C GLU A 663 21.22 -13.31 -3.31
N LEU A 664 21.55 -14.60 -3.48
CA LEU A 664 21.21 -15.40 -4.66
C LEU A 664 19.74 -15.83 -4.77
N MET A 665 19.04 -16.06 -3.65
CA MET A 665 17.67 -16.61 -3.64
C MET A 665 16.59 -15.63 -3.19
N PHE A 666 16.86 -14.71 -2.24
CA PHE A 666 15.80 -13.90 -1.61
C PHE A 666 15.69 -12.44 -2.07
N GLY A 667 16.79 -11.87 -2.57
CA GLY A 667 16.78 -10.60 -3.31
C GLY A 667 17.79 -9.60 -2.77
N GLY A 668 18.75 -10.08 -1.98
CA GLY A 668 19.76 -9.25 -1.34
C GLY A 668 19.71 -9.35 0.18
N ARG A 669 20.70 -8.73 0.81
CA ARG A 669 20.91 -8.76 2.27
C ARG A 669 19.77 -8.14 3.06
N GLN A 670 18.95 -7.28 2.46
CA GLN A 670 17.77 -6.72 3.10
C GLN A 670 16.69 -7.77 3.48
N TYR A 671 16.71 -8.96 2.88
CA TYR A 671 15.83 -10.07 3.22
C TYR A 671 16.43 -11.03 4.25
N LEU A 672 17.64 -10.73 4.75
CA LEU A 672 18.26 -11.46 5.83
C LEU A 672 17.94 -10.76 7.15
N THR A 673 17.27 -11.47 8.05
CA THR A 673 17.11 -11.07 9.45
C THR A 673 18.10 -11.86 10.30
N THR A 674 19.17 -11.19 10.72
CA THR A 674 20.18 -11.79 11.62
C THR A 674 19.83 -11.48 13.06
N ILE A 675 19.79 -12.51 13.90
CA ILE A 675 19.52 -12.40 15.32
C ILE A 675 20.67 -13.05 16.06
N ASN A 676 21.41 -12.25 16.80
CA ASN A 676 22.51 -12.74 17.63
C ASN A 676 21.95 -13.38 18.90
N MET A 677 22.10 -14.70 19.03
CA MET A 677 21.58 -15.46 20.18
C MET A 677 22.34 -15.21 21.48
N SER A 678 23.54 -14.61 21.42
CA SER A 678 24.28 -14.17 22.60
C SER A 678 23.53 -13.07 23.37
N GLU A 679 22.62 -12.33 22.75
CA GLU A 679 21.72 -11.38 23.44
C GLU A 679 20.56 -12.06 24.18
N PHE A 680 20.30 -13.34 23.93
CA PHE A 680 19.13 -14.09 24.43
C PHE A 680 19.51 -15.17 25.45
N GLN A 681 20.50 -14.86 26.31
CA GLN A 681 20.98 -15.75 27.38
C GLN A 681 20.00 -15.89 28.54
N GLU A 682 19.13 -14.89 28.74
CA GLU A 682 18.20 -14.85 29.87
C GLU A 682 16.77 -15.20 29.47
N LYS A 683 16.03 -15.87 30.35
CA LYS A 683 14.66 -16.34 30.07
C LYS A 683 13.68 -15.23 29.66
N HIS A 684 13.82 -14.01 30.19
CA HIS A 684 12.88 -12.92 29.92
C HIS A 684 13.12 -12.23 28.57
N THR A 685 14.25 -12.51 27.90
CA THR A 685 14.57 -11.96 26.57
C THR A 685 13.66 -12.51 25.46
N VAL A 686 12.94 -13.60 25.72
CA VAL A 686 11.93 -14.18 24.82
C VAL A 686 10.91 -13.11 24.40
N SER A 687 10.46 -12.26 25.33
CA SER A 687 9.49 -11.18 25.03
C SER A 687 10.02 -10.16 24.03
N ARG A 688 11.35 -9.94 23.95
CA ARG A 688 11.94 -9.06 22.93
C ARG A 688 11.90 -9.71 21.53
N LEU A 689 11.99 -11.04 21.47
CA LEU A 689 11.98 -11.80 20.23
C LEU A 689 10.57 -11.86 19.61
N ILE A 690 9.54 -12.11 20.42
CA ILE A 690 8.14 -12.33 19.96
C ILE A 690 7.16 -11.22 20.29
N GLY A 691 7.54 -10.29 21.17
CA GLY A 691 6.67 -9.24 21.68
C GLY A 691 6.24 -9.48 23.13
N SER A 692 5.99 -8.39 23.85
CA SER A 692 5.53 -8.44 25.22
C SER A 692 4.06 -8.87 25.30
N PRO A 693 3.70 -9.77 26.24
CA PRO A 693 2.30 -10.17 26.43
C PRO A 693 1.45 -9.04 27.05
N PRO A 694 0.11 -9.13 26.97
CA PRO A 694 -0.80 -8.15 27.55
C PRO A 694 -0.49 -7.84 29.02
N GLY A 695 -0.28 -6.55 29.32
CA GLY A 695 0.00 -6.05 30.68
C GLY A 695 1.48 -5.83 31.00
N TYR A 696 2.39 -6.06 30.05
CA TYR A 696 3.83 -5.77 30.19
C TYR A 696 4.25 -4.55 29.34
N VAL A 697 5.35 -3.89 29.71
CA VAL A 697 5.93 -2.77 28.95
C VAL A 697 6.35 -3.26 27.55
N GLY A 698 6.00 -2.50 26.50
CA GLY A 698 6.20 -2.89 25.09
C GLY A 698 5.04 -3.72 24.50
N TYR A 699 3.90 -3.82 25.19
CA TYR A 699 2.67 -4.40 24.62
C TYR A 699 2.18 -3.55 23.44
N GLY A 700 1.92 -4.19 22.28
CA GLY A 700 1.52 -3.50 21.05
C GLY A 700 2.63 -3.31 20.01
N GLU A 701 3.90 -3.45 20.41
CA GLU A 701 5.05 -3.10 19.55
C GLU A 701 5.57 -4.28 18.69
N GLY A 702 5.08 -5.50 18.93
CA GLY A 702 5.58 -6.71 18.28
C GLY A 702 7.00 -7.10 18.72
N GLY A 703 7.41 -8.32 18.41
CA GLY A 703 8.79 -8.78 18.64
C GLY A 703 9.71 -8.54 17.44
N VAL A 704 11.01 -8.51 17.69
CA VAL A 704 12.04 -8.32 16.64
C VAL A 704 11.92 -9.38 15.53
N LEU A 705 11.67 -10.65 15.88
CA LEU A 705 11.52 -11.73 14.91
C LEU A 705 10.14 -11.69 14.23
N THR A 706 9.08 -11.58 15.03
CA THR A 706 7.69 -11.62 14.54
C THR A 706 7.40 -10.49 13.57
N GLU A 707 7.90 -9.28 13.86
CA GLU A 707 7.65 -8.12 13.01
C GLU A 707 8.53 -8.16 11.76
N ALA A 708 9.79 -8.63 11.86
CA ALA A 708 10.65 -8.83 10.69
C ALA A 708 10.04 -9.81 9.68
N ILE A 709 9.54 -10.96 10.16
CA ILE A 709 8.87 -11.95 9.29
C ILE A 709 7.55 -11.39 8.76
N ARG A 710 6.78 -10.67 9.57
CA ARG A 710 5.51 -10.07 9.15
C ARG A 710 5.69 -9.03 8.04
N GLN A 711 6.73 -8.20 8.13
CA GLN A 711 7.06 -7.22 7.10
C GLN A 711 7.65 -7.89 5.84
N LYS A 712 8.42 -8.97 6.02
CA LYS A 712 9.11 -9.70 4.95
C LYS A 712 8.82 -11.20 5.06
N PRO A 713 7.64 -11.66 4.60
CA PRO A 713 7.20 -13.05 4.70
C PRO A 713 8.07 -14.01 3.87
N TYR A 714 8.72 -13.49 2.83
CA TYR A 714 9.73 -14.17 2.04
C TYR A 714 11.11 -13.68 2.46
N SER A 715 11.75 -14.40 3.38
CA SER A 715 13.01 -13.96 3.99
C SER A 715 13.87 -15.13 4.48
N VAL A 716 15.10 -14.79 4.83
CA VAL A 716 16.05 -15.68 5.49
C VAL A 716 16.20 -15.22 6.93
N VAL A 717 16.02 -16.12 7.89
CA VAL A 717 16.25 -15.85 9.30
C VAL A 717 17.52 -16.57 9.74
N LEU A 718 18.51 -15.81 10.18
CA LEU A 718 19.76 -16.32 10.72
C LEU A 718 19.76 -16.17 12.25
N LEU A 719 19.82 -17.30 12.95
CA LEU A 719 20.06 -17.37 14.39
C LEU A 719 21.54 -17.66 14.60
N ASP A 720 22.32 -16.64 14.93
CA ASP A 720 23.77 -16.75 15.08
C ASP A 720 24.17 -17.14 16.50
N GLU A 721 25.18 -18.01 16.66
CA GLU A 721 25.69 -18.49 17.96
C GLU A 721 24.63 -19.15 18.87
N VAL A 722 23.81 -20.05 18.31
CA VAL A 722 22.65 -20.62 19.04
C VAL A 722 23.01 -21.41 20.30
N GLU A 723 24.26 -21.87 20.45
CA GLU A 723 24.75 -22.50 21.68
C GLU A 723 24.76 -21.56 22.90
N LYS A 724 24.71 -20.24 22.68
CA LYS A 724 24.68 -19.23 23.74
C LYS A 724 23.25 -18.90 24.20
N ALA A 725 22.23 -19.31 23.44
CA ALA A 725 20.84 -19.01 23.76
C ALA A 725 20.34 -19.75 25.00
N HIS A 726 19.37 -19.17 25.70
CA HIS A 726 18.62 -19.89 26.71
C HIS A 726 17.72 -20.98 26.06
N PRO A 727 17.61 -22.20 26.61
CA PRO A 727 16.79 -23.28 26.03
C PRO A 727 15.30 -22.93 25.82
N ASP A 728 14.74 -22.04 26.65
CA ASP A 728 13.35 -21.57 26.48
C ASP A 728 13.14 -20.71 25.22
N VAL A 729 14.17 -20.02 24.74
CA VAL A 729 14.13 -19.27 23.47
C VAL A 729 14.02 -20.25 22.30
N LEU A 730 14.79 -21.35 22.34
CA LEU A 730 14.77 -22.38 21.30
C LEU A 730 13.44 -23.14 21.24
N ASN A 731 12.74 -23.26 22.37
CA ASN A 731 11.42 -23.92 22.42
C ASN A 731 10.36 -23.19 21.56
N LEU A 732 10.53 -21.89 21.31
CA LEU A 732 9.65 -21.11 20.44
C LEU A 732 9.60 -21.67 19.01
N PHE A 733 10.75 -22.08 18.49
CA PHE A 733 10.90 -22.48 17.10
C PHE A 733 10.33 -23.86 16.80
N TYR A 734 9.86 -24.61 17.81
CA TYR A 734 9.18 -25.90 17.59
C TYR A 734 7.96 -25.75 16.68
N GLN A 735 7.14 -24.72 16.92
CA GLN A 735 5.94 -24.48 16.12
C GLN A 735 6.31 -23.96 14.73
N ALA A 736 7.28 -23.07 14.66
CA ALA A 736 7.78 -22.53 13.39
C ALA A 736 8.30 -23.65 12.47
N PHE A 737 9.12 -24.58 12.96
CA PHE A 737 9.72 -25.64 12.12
C PHE A 737 8.75 -26.77 11.76
N ASP A 738 7.68 -26.99 12.54
CA ASP A 738 6.73 -28.07 12.28
C ASP A 738 5.51 -27.62 11.48
N LYS A 739 4.96 -26.44 11.83
CA LYS A 739 3.71 -25.90 11.28
C LYS A 739 3.88 -24.63 10.45
N GLY A 740 5.11 -24.10 10.32
CA GLY A 740 5.36 -22.89 9.55
C GLY A 740 4.64 -21.67 10.13
N GLU A 741 4.32 -21.69 11.43
CA GLU A 741 3.54 -20.66 12.10
C GLU A 741 4.19 -20.33 13.45
N LEU A 742 4.23 -19.03 13.79
CA LEU A 742 4.77 -18.53 15.05
C LEU A 742 3.76 -17.57 15.68
N ALA A 743 3.44 -17.75 16.96
CA ALA A 743 2.56 -16.83 17.68
C ALA A 743 3.37 -15.69 18.28
N ASP A 744 2.94 -14.44 18.08
CA ASP A 744 3.50 -13.28 18.76
C ASP A 744 3.04 -13.19 20.23
N GLY A 745 3.56 -12.20 20.97
CA GLY A 745 3.17 -11.95 22.36
C GLY A 745 1.68 -11.65 22.57
N GLU A 746 0.95 -11.25 21.52
CA GLU A 746 -0.48 -10.96 21.53
C GLU A 746 -1.34 -12.17 21.15
N GLY A 747 -0.71 -13.24 20.64
CA GLY A 747 -1.38 -14.43 20.11
C GLY A 747 -1.78 -14.33 18.64
N ARG A 748 -1.27 -13.35 17.89
CA ARG A 748 -1.40 -13.29 16.43
C ARG A 748 -0.47 -14.34 15.81
N ILE A 749 -0.98 -15.02 14.79
CA ILE A 749 -0.23 -16.06 14.08
C ILE A 749 0.54 -15.40 12.93
N ILE A 750 1.86 -15.57 12.92
CA ILE A 750 2.78 -15.13 11.87
C ILE A 750 3.12 -16.30 10.98
N ASP A 751 2.86 -16.16 9.67
CA ASP A 751 3.18 -17.19 8.67
C ASP A 751 4.68 -17.17 8.36
N CYS A 752 5.33 -18.32 8.52
CA CYS A 752 6.75 -18.56 8.28
C CYS A 752 6.98 -19.61 7.17
N LYS A 753 5.96 -20.02 6.40
CA LYS A 753 6.07 -21.06 5.35
C LYS A 753 7.08 -20.68 4.27
N ASN A 754 7.17 -19.40 3.94
CA ASN A 754 8.06 -18.84 2.94
C ASN A 754 9.44 -18.40 3.50
N VAL A 755 9.75 -18.76 4.75
CA VAL A 755 11.01 -18.39 5.43
C VAL A 755 11.97 -19.57 5.45
N VAL A 756 13.26 -19.30 5.19
CA VAL A 756 14.35 -20.27 5.45
C VAL A 756 15.07 -19.90 6.74
N PHE A 757 15.13 -20.83 7.68
CA PHE A 757 15.86 -20.66 8.93
C PHE A 757 17.25 -21.28 8.84
N PHE A 758 18.25 -20.48 9.18
CA PHE A 758 19.62 -20.93 9.42
C PHE A 758 20.00 -20.71 10.87
N LEU A 759 20.58 -21.71 11.49
CA LEU A 759 21.13 -21.68 12.83
C LEU A 759 22.62 -21.95 12.70
N THR A 760 23.48 -21.12 13.28
CA THR A 760 24.93 -21.39 13.29
C THR A 760 25.35 -21.78 14.70
N SER A 761 26.20 -22.80 14.80
CA SER A 761 26.76 -23.20 16.07
C SER A 761 28.20 -23.64 15.98
N ASN A 762 28.97 -23.40 17.04
CA ASN A 762 30.30 -23.96 17.23
C ASN A 762 30.29 -25.26 18.06
N LEU A 763 29.10 -25.77 18.42
CA LEU A 763 28.96 -27.04 19.12
C LEU A 763 29.47 -28.20 18.24
N GLY A 764 30.17 -29.15 18.83
CA GLY A 764 30.74 -30.30 18.11
C GLY A 764 31.95 -29.99 17.23
N TYR A 765 32.53 -28.78 17.31
CA TYR A 765 33.65 -28.41 16.43
C TYR A 765 34.86 -29.35 16.59
N GLN A 766 35.12 -29.85 17.80
CA GLN A 766 36.28 -30.69 18.08
C GLN A 766 36.14 -32.06 17.39
N THR A 767 34.96 -32.66 17.49
CA THR A 767 34.60 -33.88 16.76
C THR A 767 34.70 -33.69 15.25
N ILE A 768 34.32 -32.51 14.74
CA ILE A 768 34.45 -32.17 13.30
C ILE A 768 35.92 -32.09 12.87
N VAL A 769 36.77 -31.47 13.69
CA VAL A 769 38.21 -31.35 13.40
C VAL A 769 38.89 -32.72 13.44
N ASP A 770 38.58 -33.54 14.45
CA ASP A 770 39.20 -34.85 14.66
C ASP A 770 38.80 -35.88 13.58
N HIS A 771 37.60 -35.74 13.00
CA HIS A 771 37.05 -36.68 12.01
C HIS A 771 36.83 -36.03 10.63
N ALA A 772 37.55 -34.95 10.33
CA ALA A 772 37.41 -34.22 9.07
C ALA A 772 37.63 -35.09 7.81
N GLU A 773 38.44 -36.15 7.93
CA GLU A 773 38.72 -37.11 6.85
C GLU A 773 37.60 -38.15 6.63
N GLN A 774 36.58 -38.19 7.51
CA GLN A 774 35.49 -39.17 7.49
C GLN A 774 34.10 -38.49 7.52
N PRO A 775 33.74 -37.72 6.47
CA PRO A 775 32.51 -36.92 6.45
C PRO A 775 31.23 -37.77 6.58
N ASP A 776 31.25 -39.02 6.11
CA ASP A 776 30.08 -39.92 6.14
C ASP A 776 29.68 -40.35 7.55
N GLN A 777 30.62 -40.40 8.50
CA GLN A 777 30.37 -40.80 9.90
C GLN A 777 30.13 -39.59 10.82
N LEU A 778 30.37 -38.39 10.30
CA LEU A 778 30.39 -37.15 11.08
C LEU A 778 29.02 -36.85 11.72
N ASN A 779 27.93 -37.10 10.99
CA ASN A 779 26.57 -36.86 11.49
C ASN A 779 26.22 -37.76 12.69
N ASP A 780 26.63 -39.04 12.64
CA ASP A 780 26.38 -39.99 13.73
C ASP A 780 27.21 -39.65 14.97
N LEU A 781 28.45 -39.18 14.77
CA LEU A 781 29.34 -38.75 15.85
C LEU A 781 28.92 -37.41 16.46
N LEU A 782 28.33 -36.51 15.68
CA LEU A 782 27.84 -35.21 16.17
C LEU A 782 26.50 -35.31 16.91
N TYR A 783 25.67 -36.31 16.57
CA TYR A 783 24.33 -36.43 17.11
C TYR A 783 24.27 -36.42 18.65
N PRO A 784 25.12 -37.16 19.40
CA PRO A 784 25.10 -37.14 20.87
C PRO A 784 25.37 -35.75 21.47
N GLU A 785 26.31 -35.00 20.91
CA GLU A 785 26.67 -33.66 21.39
C GLU A 785 25.56 -32.65 21.10
N LEU A 786 25.00 -32.67 19.89
CA LEU A 786 23.90 -31.78 19.51
C LEU A 786 22.62 -32.10 20.29
N ALA A 787 22.33 -33.38 20.49
CA ALA A 787 21.14 -33.84 21.22
C ALA A 787 21.19 -33.46 22.71
N ALA A 788 22.39 -33.33 23.30
CA ALA A 788 22.56 -32.86 24.67
C ALA A 788 22.09 -31.41 24.86
N PHE A 789 22.22 -30.56 23.83
CA PHE A 789 21.83 -29.15 23.89
C PHE A 789 20.43 -28.88 23.32
N PHE A 790 20.13 -29.29 22.07
CA PHE A 790 18.91 -28.87 21.36
C PHE A 790 17.62 -29.61 21.74
N LYS A 791 17.72 -30.68 22.53
CA LYS A 791 16.69 -31.74 22.69
C LYS A 791 16.42 -32.47 21.36
N PRO A 792 16.23 -33.81 21.39
CA PRO A 792 16.02 -34.61 20.17
C PRO A 792 14.84 -34.15 19.29
N ALA A 793 13.78 -33.62 19.90
CA ALA A 793 12.59 -33.19 19.18
C ALA A 793 12.84 -31.97 18.29
N LEU A 794 13.65 -31.00 18.73
CA LEU A 794 14.00 -29.85 17.91
C LEU A 794 15.01 -30.24 16.82
N LEU A 795 16.03 -31.01 17.21
CA LEU A 795 17.09 -31.47 16.30
C LEU A 795 16.53 -32.28 15.13
N ALA A 796 15.52 -33.13 15.36
CA ALA A 796 14.86 -33.91 14.30
C ALA A 796 14.05 -33.08 13.29
N ARG A 797 13.84 -31.78 13.56
CA ARG A 797 13.16 -30.84 12.64
C ARG A 797 14.15 -29.97 11.86
N MET A 798 15.45 -30.06 12.19
CA MET A 798 16.53 -29.35 11.54
C MET A 798 17.36 -30.30 10.69
N GLU A 799 17.89 -29.78 9.60
CA GLU A 799 18.91 -30.46 8.81
C GLU A 799 20.29 -30.04 9.32
N VAL A 800 21.06 -30.98 9.84
CA VAL A 800 22.42 -30.72 10.36
C VAL A 800 23.40 -30.70 9.19
N ILE A 801 24.10 -29.58 9.03
CA ILE A 801 25.10 -29.38 7.97
C ILE A 801 26.46 -29.11 8.62
N PRO A 802 27.37 -30.11 8.61
CA PRO A 802 28.71 -29.91 9.14
C PRO A 802 29.61 -29.15 8.16
N TYR A 803 30.38 -28.21 8.69
CA TYR A 803 31.39 -27.41 7.99
C TYR A 803 32.78 -27.86 8.42
N LEU A 804 33.61 -28.18 7.43
CA LEU A 804 34.94 -28.73 7.66
C LEU A 804 35.96 -27.62 7.95
N PRO A 805 37.05 -27.92 8.68
CA PRO A 805 38.16 -26.98 8.83
C PRO A 805 38.78 -26.66 7.46
N LEU A 806 39.25 -25.42 7.31
CA LEU A 806 39.82 -24.95 6.04
C LEU A 806 41.24 -25.48 5.86
N GLY A 807 41.49 -26.14 4.72
CA GLY A 807 42.83 -26.58 4.34
C GLY A 807 43.74 -25.42 3.91
N HIS A 808 45.04 -25.69 3.87
CA HIS A 808 46.07 -24.71 3.49
C HIS A 808 45.83 -24.09 2.11
N GLU A 809 45.55 -24.93 1.10
CA GLU A 809 45.24 -24.48 -0.27
C GLU A 809 44.00 -23.58 -0.31
N THR A 810 42.95 -23.94 0.43
CA THR A 810 41.71 -23.15 0.51
C THR A 810 41.96 -21.78 1.13
N LEU A 811 42.75 -21.72 2.22
CA LEU A 811 43.13 -20.45 2.86
C LEU A 811 43.91 -19.56 1.90
N LYS A 812 44.83 -20.11 1.11
CA LYS A 812 45.56 -19.37 0.08
C LYS A 812 44.62 -18.73 -0.95
N THR A 813 43.64 -19.49 -1.45
CA THR A 813 42.61 -18.96 -2.38
C THR A 813 41.79 -17.84 -1.74
N ILE A 814 41.42 -17.97 -0.47
CA ILE A 814 40.66 -16.93 0.26
C ILE A 814 41.49 -15.65 0.41
N ILE A 815 42.79 -15.77 0.75
CA ILE A 815 43.71 -14.63 0.87
C ILE A 815 43.81 -13.90 -0.47
N GLN A 816 44.04 -14.62 -1.56
CA GLN A 816 44.12 -14.03 -2.91
C GLN A 816 42.85 -13.26 -3.28
N SER A 817 41.67 -13.83 -3.00
CA SER A 817 40.39 -13.17 -3.24
C SER A 817 40.23 -11.88 -2.39
N LYS A 818 40.65 -11.90 -1.12
CA LYS A 818 40.62 -10.72 -0.24
C LYS A 818 41.59 -9.62 -0.72
N LEU A 819 42.79 -9.99 -1.14
CA LEU A 819 43.78 -9.04 -1.67
C LEU A 819 43.32 -8.42 -2.99
N ALA A 820 42.72 -9.20 -3.89
CA ALA A 820 42.14 -8.67 -5.13
C ALA A 820 40.98 -7.69 -4.87
N ARG A 821 40.21 -7.89 -3.79
CA ARG A 821 39.18 -6.93 -3.37
C ARG A 821 39.81 -5.65 -2.81
N LEU A 822 40.91 -5.76 -2.07
CA LEU A 822 41.64 -4.62 -1.53
C LEU A 822 42.28 -3.79 -2.65
N ASP A 823 42.89 -4.45 -3.63
CA ASP A 823 43.44 -3.88 -4.86
C ASP A 823 42.39 -3.00 -5.56
N ASN A 824 41.24 -3.59 -5.92
CA ASN A 824 40.13 -2.85 -6.54
C ASN A 824 39.68 -1.63 -5.72
N LEU A 825 39.60 -1.75 -4.38
CA LEU A 825 39.20 -0.64 -3.51
C LEU A 825 40.22 0.50 -3.56
N LEU A 826 41.51 0.19 -3.46
CA LEU A 826 42.58 1.18 -3.48
C LEU A 826 42.69 1.86 -4.84
N SER A 827 42.61 1.10 -5.94
CA SER A 827 42.64 1.66 -7.29
C SER A 827 41.45 2.58 -7.57
N GLN A 828 40.23 2.19 -7.22
CA GLN A 828 39.05 3.05 -7.43
C GLN A 828 39.08 4.33 -6.58
N ARG A 829 39.57 4.25 -5.34
CA ARG A 829 39.52 5.37 -4.42
C ARG A 829 40.63 6.40 -4.67
N PHE A 830 41.81 5.93 -5.07
CA PHE A 830 43.00 6.78 -5.24
C PHE A 830 43.41 6.96 -6.71
N ASN A 831 42.71 6.33 -7.64
CA ASN A 831 43.02 6.32 -9.08
C ASN A 831 44.50 5.96 -9.36
N ALA A 832 45.01 4.97 -8.62
CA ALA A 832 46.42 4.58 -8.61
C ALA A 832 46.60 3.11 -9.03
N GLU A 833 47.74 2.80 -9.62
CA GLU A 833 48.15 1.42 -9.91
C GLU A 833 48.56 0.72 -8.61
N VAL A 834 47.88 -0.36 -8.25
CA VAL A 834 48.16 -1.10 -7.01
C VAL A 834 48.85 -2.41 -7.37
N THR A 835 50.01 -2.65 -6.77
CA THR A 835 50.76 -3.90 -6.93
C THR A 835 51.00 -4.55 -5.58
N ILE A 836 50.46 -5.76 -5.41
CA ILE A 836 50.60 -6.57 -4.20
C ILE A 836 51.53 -7.73 -4.52
N SER A 837 52.66 -7.81 -3.84
CA SER A 837 53.63 -8.92 -4.04
C SER A 837 53.11 -10.24 -3.49
N ASP A 838 53.52 -11.36 -4.12
CA ASP A 838 53.13 -12.71 -3.69
C ASP A 838 53.57 -13.02 -2.25
N ASP A 839 54.69 -12.44 -1.80
CA ASP A 839 55.24 -12.58 -0.45
C ASP A 839 54.25 -12.13 0.63
N VAL A 840 53.38 -11.15 0.34
CA VAL A 840 52.31 -10.69 1.23
C VAL A 840 51.33 -11.83 1.52
N SER A 841 50.98 -12.61 0.50
CA SER A 841 50.04 -13.73 0.66
C SER A 841 50.63 -14.86 1.51
N GLU A 842 51.92 -15.15 1.35
CA GLU A 842 52.63 -16.17 2.11
C GLU A 842 52.81 -15.75 3.57
N GLU A 843 53.17 -14.49 3.83
CA GLU A 843 53.34 -13.96 5.18
C GLU A 843 52.02 -13.93 5.96
N ILE A 844 50.90 -13.54 5.31
CA ILE A 844 49.57 -13.62 5.92
C ILE A 844 49.25 -15.07 6.31
N LEU A 845 49.58 -16.03 5.44
CA LEU A 845 49.33 -17.44 5.67
C LEU A 845 50.21 -17.99 6.81
N GLN A 846 51.49 -17.61 6.90
CA GLN A 846 52.39 -18.02 7.99
C GLN A 846 51.92 -17.50 9.35
N ARG A 847 51.32 -16.30 9.40
CA ARG A 847 50.70 -15.77 10.62
C ARG A 847 49.38 -16.46 10.95
N ALA A 848 48.73 -17.08 9.96
CA ALA A 848 47.45 -17.78 10.08
C ALA A 848 47.58 -19.22 10.67
N THR A 849 48.38 -19.42 11.73
CA THR A 849 48.77 -20.77 12.23
C THR A 849 47.78 -21.46 13.16
N ARG A 850 46.77 -20.77 13.68
CA ARG A 850 45.76 -21.37 14.59
C ARG A 850 44.55 -21.88 13.80
N ALA A 851 44.44 -23.20 13.68
CA ALA A 851 43.33 -23.88 13.00
C ALA A 851 41.94 -23.53 13.57
N GLU A 852 41.86 -23.10 14.84
CA GLU A 852 40.61 -22.85 15.55
C GLU A 852 39.82 -21.61 15.07
N ASN A 853 40.48 -20.63 14.44
CA ASN A 853 39.86 -19.33 14.10
C ASN A 853 39.55 -19.14 12.60
N GLY A 854 39.87 -20.14 11.76
CA GLY A 854 39.55 -20.14 10.33
C GLY A 854 39.97 -18.85 9.59
N ALA A 855 39.16 -18.43 8.62
CA ALA A 855 39.39 -17.24 7.80
C ALA A 855 39.23 -15.90 8.56
N ARG A 856 38.66 -15.91 9.78
CA ARG A 856 38.47 -14.69 10.60
C ARG A 856 39.81 -14.10 11.05
N MET A 857 40.81 -14.95 11.24
CA MET A 857 42.17 -14.51 11.59
C MET A 857 42.83 -13.76 10.43
N LEU A 858 42.50 -14.10 9.18
CA LEU A 858 43.02 -13.41 7.99
C LEU A 858 42.58 -11.95 7.96
N GLU A 859 41.30 -11.68 8.27
CA GLU A 859 40.79 -10.30 8.36
C GLU A 859 41.50 -9.52 9.46
N SER A 860 41.68 -10.11 10.64
CA SER A 860 42.42 -9.46 11.73
C SER A 860 43.87 -9.14 11.36
N ILE A 861 44.52 -9.96 10.53
CA ILE A 861 45.90 -9.71 10.06
C ILE A 861 45.90 -8.60 9.01
N ILE A 862 44.98 -8.65 8.04
CA ILE A 862 44.87 -7.62 7.01
C ILE A 862 44.55 -6.26 7.65
N ASP A 863 43.53 -6.18 8.49
CA ASP A 863 43.10 -4.93 9.12
C ASP A 863 44.07 -4.44 10.19
N GLY A 864 44.66 -5.36 10.95
CA GLY A 864 45.52 -5.03 12.09
C GLY A 864 46.98 -4.82 11.75
N ALA A 865 47.50 -5.42 10.67
CA ALA A 865 48.93 -5.41 10.35
C ALA A 865 49.23 -4.91 8.93
N LEU A 866 48.41 -5.24 7.91
CA LEU A 866 48.67 -4.83 6.53
C LEU A 866 48.14 -3.41 6.22
N LEU A 867 46.90 -3.08 6.61
CA LEU A 867 46.28 -1.79 6.30
C LEU A 867 46.87 -0.58 7.03
N PRO A 868 47.30 -0.66 8.31
CA PRO A 868 47.82 0.51 9.03
C PRO A 868 49.02 1.21 8.37
N PRO A 869 50.09 0.52 7.90
CA PRO A 869 51.22 1.18 7.26
C PRO A 869 50.81 1.89 5.95
N VAL A 870 49.95 1.27 5.15
CA VAL A 870 49.40 1.86 3.92
C VAL A 870 48.58 3.10 4.24
N SER A 871 47.66 2.99 5.21
CA SER A 871 46.76 4.07 5.59
C SER A 871 47.52 5.30 6.08
N LEU A 872 48.59 5.10 6.86
CA LEU A 872 49.44 6.19 7.35
C LEU A 872 50.08 6.96 6.19
N LEU A 873 50.68 6.24 5.23
CA LEU A 873 51.36 6.85 4.08
C LEU A 873 50.38 7.57 3.17
N LEU A 874 49.23 6.96 2.89
CA LEU A 874 48.17 7.60 2.10
C LEU A 874 47.69 8.90 2.77
N LEU A 875 47.44 8.88 4.08
CA LEU A 875 47.02 10.08 4.82
C LEU A 875 48.09 11.18 4.82
N GLN A 876 49.37 10.83 4.92
CA GLN A 876 50.48 11.79 4.82
C GLN A 876 50.54 12.45 3.44
N LYS A 877 50.37 11.67 2.37
CA LYS A 877 50.37 12.19 0.99
C LYS A 877 49.13 13.04 0.69
N MET A 878 47.97 12.63 1.18
CA MET A 878 46.75 13.44 1.09
C MET A 878 46.87 14.76 1.84
N ALA A 879 47.46 14.76 3.04
CA ALA A 879 47.72 15.99 3.81
C ALA A 879 48.73 16.92 3.12
N ALA A 880 49.64 16.36 2.33
CA ALA A 880 50.60 17.11 1.50
C ALA A 880 50.01 17.60 0.16
N GLY A 881 48.83 17.13 -0.23
CA GLY A 881 48.16 17.50 -1.49
C GLY A 881 48.80 16.91 -2.75
N THR A 882 49.59 15.84 -2.61
CA THR A 882 50.28 15.17 -3.74
C THR A 882 49.38 14.12 -4.39
N ALA A 883 49.32 14.09 -5.73
CA ALA A 883 48.66 13.04 -6.48
C ALA A 883 49.43 11.71 -6.35
N ILE A 884 48.70 10.61 -6.17
CA ILE A 884 49.25 9.28 -5.94
C ILE A 884 49.19 8.51 -7.27
N SER A 885 50.33 8.02 -7.76
CA SER A 885 50.41 7.30 -9.03
C SER A 885 50.39 5.78 -8.86
N ALA A 886 51.14 5.27 -7.87
CA ALA A 886 51.20 3.83 -7.60
C ALA A 886 51.29 3.51 -6.10
N ILE A 887 50.75 2.35 -5.71
CA ILE A 887 50.79 1.81 -4.35
C ILE A 887 51.38 0.40 -4.43
N ARG A 888 52.52 0.17 -3.78
CA ARG A 888 53.16 -1.16 -3.70
C ARG A 888 53.09 -1.72 -2.29
N LEU A 889 52.64 -2.97 -2.17
CA LEU A 889 52.60 -3.71 -0.90
C LEU A 889 53.62 -4.85 -0.93
N THR A 890 54.57 -4.81 0.00
CA THR A 890 55.69 -5.76 0.10
C THR A 890 55.88 -6.27 1.52
N VAL A 891 56.67 -7.33 1.66
CA VAL A 891 57.09 -7.88 2.96
C VAL A 891 58.60 -7.81 3.05
N ALA A 892 59.12 -7.26 4.15
CA ALA A 892 60.55 -7.31 4.49
C ALA A 892 60.69 -7.65 5.97
N GLU A 893 61.64 -8.52 6.32
CA GLU A 893 61.91 -8.93 7.72
C GLU A 893 60.68 -9.41 8.52
N HIS A 894 59.70 -10.05 7.86
CA HIS A 894 58.40 -10.39 8.46
C HIS A 894 57.62 -9.17 8.97
N GLU A 895 57.70 -8.02 8.28
CA GLU A 895 56.84 -6.86 8.47
C GLU A 895 56.22 -6.44 7.14
N PHE A 896 54.97 -5.95 7.20
CA PHE A 896 54.28 -5.44 6.02
C PHE A 896 54.73 -4.01 5.74
N HIS A 897 55.24 -3.78 4.53
CA HIS A 897 55.66 -2.47 4.06
C HIS A 897 54.78 -2.01 2.92
N ALA A 898 54.62 -0.69 2.86
CA ALA A 898 53.86 -0.02 1.82
C ALA A 898 54.72 1.10 1.25
N GLU A 899 54.72 1.22 -0.07
CA GLU A 899 55.36 2.32 -0.79
C GLU A 899 54.30 3.02 -1.64
N VAL A 900 54.31 4.34 -1.63
CA VAL A 900 53.37 5.16 -2.39
C VAL A 900 54.18 6.10 -3.27
N GLU A 901 54.12 5.88 -4.59
CA GLU A 901 54.78 6.71 -5.59
C GLU A 901 53.92 7.95 -5.91
N GLU A 902 54.60 9.08 -6.12
CA GLU A 902 53.97 10.35 -6.48
C GLU A 902 53.78 10.41 -8.00
N ALA A 903 52.73 11.08 -8.46
CA ALA A 903 52.65 11.51 -9.85
C ALA A 903 53.59 12.72 -10.02
N GLU A 904 54.57 12.63 -10.94
CA GLU A 904 55.49 13.72 -11.28
C GLU A 904 54.79 14.95 -11.85
#